data_AF-A0A0E3QE17-F1
#
_entry.id   AF-A0A0E3QE17-F1
#
_cell.length_a   1.000
_cell.length_b   1.000
_cell.length_c   1.000
_cell.angle_alpha   90.00
_cell.angle_beta   90.00
_cell.angle_gamma   90.00
#
_symmetry.space_group_name_H-M   'P 1'
#
loop_
_entity.id
_entity.type
_entity.pdbx_description
1 polymer ?
#
loop_
_entity_poly.entity_id
_entity_poly.type
_entity_poly.pdbx_seq_one_letter_code
_entity_poly.pdbx_strand_id
1 'polypeptide(L)'
;MKALFDPMDVESKNFNDPLVLRKALLDFIADFSAWDNSNKIEYLNASHSLTQISHEVFGGLSETQPLVVDPFAGGGSIPLETLRVGGNSFASDLNPIPVLINKVLLEYVPKYGKCLVEEVRKWGMWVEEQAERELEEIYPRDPDGSIPIAYIWSRTIKCEGPNCGAEVPLLRSMWLSKKGKSKKGRSTVAIKIIPDKEKKCLEFEILRDCKPDNVDSGTIKRGAATCPICGHTTPVTSVKKQLNSRQGGANDAKLLVVVTIRNNQQGRFYRLANENDITVSLKAKEKIKDLNKDRNGSLSLVPDENLPPKGTLGFRIQPYGMKQWGDLFTYRQSLAIITLVKFVREAGKKIVAEKDIPFATAVQTILSLAVDSCADHNSSLCTWRPNTIDVSHVFGRQALPMTWDFAETNPIGKSTGSFEGAIEKISRVLEREEVALIKNAQIENKSACFPLLPDDFAQCVFTDPPYYDSVPYADLSDFFIVWLKRSVGDLYLDLFSEGLSPKEEECIVNKAEGKDKVYFENTMRKAMSEARRVLAPEGICVVVFAHKSTDGWEAQLQAMIDAGWMITGSWPIDTELATRLRGMNSAALVSSVHLVCRPRKDIDNPIDSVGDWRDILYELPHRIHEWMSKLREEGVVGADSIFSCIGPALEVYSRYSIVEKASGEKVTLREYLEHVWGAVSKEAMNMIFEGADATGFEEDARLTAMWLWTLKTGTSEHMSSKDEHEDEEDEEDEDESSSKKSKKSKPFTLDYDTARKIAQGLGAHMEQMPWLVEINKGSARILMVEERTKYLFQNDIKNIPDNRMKGKGKQATLFNEFEGFVDQYVDPEKVKVISTGKTTLDRIHQAMLLFAAGRGNALKKLLVEEGAGRDERFWRLAQALSALYPAGSNEKRWVDGVLARKKGLGF
;
A
#
# COMPACT_ATOMS: atom_id res chain seq x y z
N MET A 1 11.04 21.31 27.09
CA MET A 1 10.11 20.46 27.88
C MET A 1 9.26 21.29 28.83
N LYS A 2 9.80 21.90 29.90
CA LYS A 2 9.02 22.72 30.87
C LYS A 2 8.26 23.91 30.25
N ALA A 3 8.76 24.50 29.18
CA ALA A 3 8.10 25.61 28.49
C ALA A 3 7.05 25.17 27.45
N LEU A 4 7.00 23.87 27.11
CA LEU A 4 6.10 23.31 26.09
C LEU A 4 4.91 22.58 26.72
N PHE A 5 5.14 21.91 27.85
CA PHE A 5 4.11 21.22 28.61
C PHE A 5 3.64 22.11 29.76
N ASP A 6 2.47 22.73 29.65
CA ASP A 6 1.53 22.79 30.77
C ASP A 6 0.09 23.05 30.26
N PRO A 7 -0.85 22.12 30.50
CA PRO A 7 -1.66 22.16 31.72
C PRO A 7 -1.91 20.77 32.35
N MET A 8 -0.86 19.98 32.55
CA MET A 8 -0.92 18.77 33.39
C MET A 8 0.37 18.61 34.20
N ASP A 9 0.48 19.45 35.23
CA ASP A 9 1.20 19.14 36.46
C ASP A 9 2.74 19.05 36.30
N VAL A 10 3.33 19.92 35.48
CA VAL A 10 4.79 19.94 35.26
C VAL A 10 5.56 20.48 36.47
N GLU A 11 4.90 21.27 37.33
CA GLU A 11 5.46 21.68 38.63
C GLU A 11 5.52 20.53 39.66
N SER A 12 4.74 19.45 39.49
CA SER A 12 4.71 18.30 40.42
C SER A 12 5.63 17.16 40.03
N LYS A 13 6.13 17.13 38.79
CA LYS A 13 6.97 16.04 38.25
C LYS A 13 8.47 16.25 38.55
N ASN A 14 9.07 15.30 39.26
CA ASN A 14 10.51 15.28 39.52
C ASN A 14 11.28 14.70 38.32
N PHE A 15 11.75 15.55 37.40
CA PHE A 15 12.58 15.13 36.26
C PHE A 15 13.99 14.61 36.63
N ASN A 16 14.39 14.66 37.90
CA ASN A 16 15.59 13.95 38.36
C ASN A 16 15.34 12.44 38.49
N ASP A 17 14.08 12.00 38.50
CA ASP A 17 13.75 10.58 38.41
C ASP A 17 13.88 10.12 36.93
N PRO A 18 14.77 9.17 36.61
CA PRO A 18 14.96 8.68 35.24
C PRO A 18 13.70 8.12 34.59
N LEU A 19 12.79 7.50 35.35
CA LEU A 19 11.54 6.96 34.81
C LEU A 19 10.56 8.07 34.44
N VAL A 20 10.47 9.10 35.28
CA VAL A 20 9.64 10.29 35.00
C VAL A 20 10.17 11.04 33.78
N LEU A 21 11.50 11.22 33.70
CA LEU A 21 12.14 11.85 32.54
C LEU A 21 11.91 11.05 31.27
N ARG A 22 12.12 9.72 31.31
CA ARG A 22 11.89 8.83 30.17
C ARG A 22 10.45 8.93 29.68
N LYS A 23 9.46 8.88 30.58
CA LYS A 23 8.05 9.01 30.22
C LYS A 23 7.76 10.33 29.53
N ALA A 24 8.28 11.44 30.08
CA ALA A 24 8.06 12.76 29.48
C ALA A 24 8.73 12.91 28.09
N LEU A 25 9.89 12.28 27.88
CA LEU A 25 10.54 12.27 26.56
C LEU A 25 9.73 11.45 25.56
N LEU A 26 9.16 10.31 25.97
CA LEU A 26 8.28 9.51 25.12
C LEU A 26 6.98 10.23 24.79
N ASP A 27 6.37 10.90 25.77
CA ASP A 27 5.17 11.74 25.55
C ASP A 27 5.49 12.86 24.53
N PHE A 28 6.64 13.52 24.66
CA PHE A 28 7.10 14.52 23.67
C PHE A 28 7.27 13.94 22.27
N ILE A 29 7.91 12.76 22.14
CA ILE A 29 8.10 12.11 20.85
C ILE A 29 6.74 11.76 20.22
N ALA A 30 5.79 11.25 21.01
CA ALA A 30 4.45 10.94 20.54
C ALA A 30 3.71 12.19 20.04
N ASP A 31 3.76 13.29 20.80
CA ASP A 31 3.16 14.56 20.40
C ASP A 31 3.83 15.15 19.16
N PHE A 32 5.17 15.13 19.09
CA PHE A 32 5.92 15.68 17.95
C PHE A 32 5.73 14.86 16.67
N SER A 33 5.52 13.54 16.79
CA SER A 33 5.24 12.66 15.67
C SER A 33 3.90 12.95 14.98
N ALA A 34 3.00 13.71 15.61
CA ALA A 34 1.79 14.18 14.97
C ALA A 34 2.15 15.18 13.84
N TRP A 35 1.66 14.89 12.63
CA TRP A 35 1.97 15.68 11.42
C TRP A 35 1.75 17.19 11.58
N ASP A 36 0.70 17.60 12.30
CA ASP A 36 0.35 19.00 12.55
C ASP A 36 1.35 19.73 13.48
N ASN A 37 2.21 19.00 14.19
CA ASN A 37 3.24 19.54 15.07
C ASN A 37 4.62 19.62 14.41
N SER A 38 4.84 18.91 13.30
CA SER A 38 6.14 18.76 12.63
C SER A 38 6.76 20.07 12.10
N ASN A 39 5.97 21.13 11.91
CA ASN A 39 6.43 22.44 11.45
C ASN A 39 6.23 23.56 12.49
N LYS A 40 5.89 23.21 13.75
CA LYS A 40 5.75 24.18 14.84
C LYS A 40 7.11 24.48 15.45
N ILE A 41 7.47 25.76 15.50
CA ILE A 41 8.80 26.20 15.91
C ILE A 41 9.14 25.80 17.35
N GLU A 42 8.15 25.73 18.24
CA GLU A 42 8.35 25.36 19.64
C GLU A 42 8.77 23.89 19.76
N TYR A 43 8.16 23.00 18.97
CA TYR A 43 8.52 21.59 18.92
C TYR A 43 9.89 21.38 18.27
N LEU A 44 10.16 22.05 17.14
CA LEU A 44 11.46 22.00 16.46
C LEU A 44 12.60 22.43 17.39
N ASN A 45 12.45 23.58 18.06
CA ASN A 45 13.46 24.09 18.99
C ASN A 45 13.73 23.13 20.14
N ALA A 46 12.70 22.51 20.70
CA ALA A 46 12.85 21.54 21.77
C ALA A 46 13.50 20.24 21.28
N SER A 47 13.09 19.75 20.11
CA SER A 47 13.68 18.58 19.46
C SER A 47 15.17 18.79 19.21
N HIS A 48 15.55 19.92 18.60
CA HIS A 48 16.95 20.28 18.35
C HIS A 48 17.77 20.36 19.64
N SER A 49 17.20 20.94 20.70
CA SER A 49 17.87 21.02 22.00
C SER A 49 18.09 19.64 22.62
N LEU A 50 17.08 18.76 22.55
CA LEU A 50 17.18 17.38 23.05
C LEU A 50 18.20 16.56 22.26
N THR A 51 18.22 16.72 20.94
CA THR A 51 19.19 16.06 20.04
C THR A 51 20.61 16.53 20.33
N GLN A 52 20.83 17.84 20.50
CA GLN A 52 22.14 18.40 20.84
C GLN A 52 22.65 17.88 22.19
N ILE A 53 21.82 17.91 23.23
CA ILE A 53 22.18 17.41 24.56
C ILE A 53 22.51 15.92 24.49
N SER A 54 21.69 15.14 23.78
CA SER A 54 21.92 13.70 23.63
C SER A 54 23.25 13.43 22.92
N HIS A 55 23.53 14.16 21.84
CA HIS A 55 24.79 14.04 21.08
C HIS A 55 26.02 14.27 21.96
N GLU A 56 26.03 15.34 22.75
CA GLU A 56 27.14 15.65 23.67
C GLU A 56 27.31 14.60 24.77
N VAL A 57 26.19 14.11 25.34
CA VAL A 57 26.21 13.06 26.37
C VAL A 57 26.76 11.73 25.82
N PHE A 58 26.49 11.42 24.56
CA PHE A 58 27.03 10.23 23.88
C PHE A 58 28.44 10.44 23.29
N GLY A 59 29.15 11.50 23.68
CA GLY A 59 30.55 11.74 23.31
C GLY A 59 30.74 12.54 22.03
N GLY A 60 29.66 13.08 21.46
CA GLY A 60 29.72 14.05 20.37
C GLY A 60 30.38 15.36 20.79
N LEU A 61 31.07 16.01 19.85
CA LEU A 61 31.71 17.29 20.10
C LEU A 61 30.66 18.39 20.28
N SER A 62 30.92 19.33 21.21
CA SER A 62 30.12 20.55 21.37
C SER A 62 29.96 21.25 20.02
N GLU A 63 28.76 21.78 19.76
CA GLU A 63 28.38 22.45 18.49
C GLU A 63 28.32 21.56 17.23
N THR A 64 28.59 20.25 17.35
CA THR A 64 28.33 19.28 16.28
C THR A 64 26.99 18.58 16.48
N GLN A 65 26.49 17.89 15.44
CA GLN A 65 25.22 17.15 15.47
C GLN A 65 25.42 15.69 15.05
N PRO A 66 24.53 14.78 15.48
CA PRO A 66 24.59 13.39 15.05
C PRO A 66 24.27 13.30 13.56
N LEU A 67 25.01 12.47 12.84
CA LEU A 67 24.80 12.18 11.43
C LEU A 67 23.90 10.95 11.27
N VAL A 68 22.81 11.13 10.53
CA VAL A 68 21.96 10.05 10.01
C VAL A 68 22.26 9.83 8.53
N VAL A 69 22.47 8.57 8.16
CA VAL A 69 22.77 8.16 6.78
C VAL A 69 21.62 7.32 6.23
N ASP A 70 21.14 7.70 5.05
CA ASP A 70 20.16 6.93 4.28
C ASP A 70 20.70 6.63 2.87
N PRO A 71 21.22 5.42 2.61
CA PRO A 71 21.75 5.03 1.31
C PRO A 71 20.69 4.60 0.29
N PHE A 72 19.40 4.54 0.69
CA PHE A 72 18.25 4.25 -0.17
C PHE A 72 17.19 5.35 -0.01
N ALA A 73 17.61 6.60 -0.18
CA ALA A 73 16.85 7.77 0.26
C ALA A 73 15.46 7.90 -0.37
N GLY A 74 15.24 7.38 -1.58
CA GLY A 74 13.94 7.37 -2.23
C GLY A 74 13.27 8.75 -2.22
N GLY A 75 12.05 8.82 -1.68
CA GLY A 75 11.28 10.07 -1.58
C GLY A 75 11.81 11.11 -0.57
N GLY A 76 12.79 10.77 0.27
CA GLY A 76 13.44 11.74 1.17
C GLY A 76 12.82 11.93 2.54
N SER A 77 11.91 11.04 2.97
CA SER A 77 11.24 11.18 4.28
C SER A 77 12.23 11.10 5.45
N ILE A 78 13.10 10.09 5.47
CA ILE A 78 14.11 9.90 6.52
C ILE A 78 15.08 11.09 6.62
N PRO A 79 15.71 11.55 5.52
CA PRO A 79 16.60 12.70 5.60
C PRO A 79 15.86 14.01 5.94
N LEU A 80 14.60 14.18 5.52
CA LEU A 80 13.76 15.32 5.93
C LEU A 80 13.51 15.34 7.44
N GLU A 81 13.03 14.24 8.00
CA GLU A 81 12.73 14.16 9.43
C GLU A 81 14.01 14.26 10.28
N THR A 82 15.15 13.77 9.77
CA THR A 82 16.47 13.95 10.40
C THR A 82 16.77 15.44 10.64
N LEU A 83 16.56 16.28 9.62
CA LEU A 83 16.79 17.72 9.75
C LEU A 83 15.83 18.36 10.75
N ARG A 84 14.55 17.93 10.77
CA ARG A 84 13.53 18.43 11.70
C ARG A 84 13.79 18.04 13.16
N VAL A 85 14.41 16.90 13.42
CA VAL A 85 14.84 16.53 14.78
C VAL A 85 16.15 17.20 15.20
N GLY A 86 16.81 17.93 14.28
CA GLY A 86 18.04 18.68 14.54
C GLY A 86 19.32 17.89 14.31
N GLY A 87 19.26 16.75 13.63
CA GLY A 87 20.43 16.00 13.16
C GLY A 87 21.02 16.54 11.86
N ASN A 88 22.19 16.03 11.48
CA ASN A 88 22.72 16.18 10.13
C ASN A 88 22.32 14.96 9.30
N SER A 89 22.10 15.17 8.00
CA SER A 89 21.64 14.12 7.11
C SER A 89 22.54 13.98 5.89
N PHE A 90 22.96 12.75 5.61
CA PHE A 90 23.55 12.35 4.35
C PHE A 90 22.62 11.32 3.69
N ALA A 91 22.15 11.64 2.49
CA ALA A 91 21.26 10.78 1.74
C ALA A 91 21.84 10.50 0.36
N SER A 92 21.72 9.26 -0.09
CA SER A 92 22.06 8.89 -1.46
C SER A 92 21.01 7.99 -2.08
N ASP A 93 20.92 8.04 -3.40
CA ASP A 93 20.14 7.09 -4.18
C ASP A 93 20.83 6.81 -5.52
N LEU A 94 20.70 5.58 -5.99
CA LEU A 94 21.17 5.18 -7.33
C LEU A 94 20.37 5.87 -8.42
N ASN A 95 19.08 6.09 -8.18
CA ASN A 95 18.13 6.59 -9.15
C ASN A 95 18.14 8.12 -9.21
N PRO A 96 18.34 8.73 -10.40
CA PRO A 96 18.35 10.18 -10.57
C PRO A 96 17.07 10.89 -10.10
N ILE A 97 15.92 10.22 -10.15
CA ILE A 97 14.63 10.83 -9.81
C ILE A 97 14.53 11.13 -8.30
N PRO A 98 14.67 10.14 -7.39
CA PRO A 98 14.88 10.39 -5.96
C PRO A 98 15.90 11.48 -5.65
N VAL A 99 17.08 11.44 -6.28
CA VAL A 99 18.13 12.44 -6.05
C VAL A 99 17.65 13.84 -6.37
N LEU A 100 17.00 14.04 -7.52
CA LEU A 100 16.51 15.35 -7.93
C LEU A 100 15.43 15.89 -6.98
N ILE A 101 14.50 15.04 -6.53
CA ILE A 101 13.46 15.39 -5.56
C ILE A 101 14.10 15.80 -4.23
N ASN A 102 15.07 15.01 -3.76
CA ASN A 102 15.81 15.30 -2.53
C ASN A 102 16.61 16.60 -2.62
N LYS A 103 17.25 16.90 -3.76
CA LYS A 103 17.93 18.19 -3.97
C LYS A 103 16.98 19.36 -3.87
N VAL A 104 15.79 19.26 -4.46
CA VAL A 104 14.76 20.30 -4.32
C VAL A 104 14.37 20.49 -2.86
N LEU A 105 13.99 19.41 -2.17
CA LEU A 105 13.43 19.48 -0.82
C LEU A 105 14.46 19.83 0.25
N LEU A 106 15.68 19.30 0.14
CA LEU A 106 16.67 19.30 1.22
C LEU A 106 17.91 20.16 0.95
N GLU A 107 18.11 20.64 -0.29
CA GLU A 107 19.18 21.59 -0.62
C GLU A 107 18.62 22.94 -1.11
N TYR A 108 17.64 22.95 -2.01
CA TYR A 108 17.15 24.21 -2.61
C TYR A 108 16.18 24.96 -1.71
N VAL A 109 15.21 24.28 -1.11
CA VAL A 109 14.26 24.91 -0.17
C VAL A 109 14.95 25.60 1.00
N PRO A 110 15.84 24.94 1.77
CA PRO A 110 16.46 25.60 2.92
C PRO A 110 17.46 26.69 2.50
N LYS A 111 18.09 26.56 1.31
CA LYS A 111 19.04 27.56 0.79
C LYS A 111 18.37 28.85 0.30
N TYR A 112 17.26 28.74 -0.41
CA TYR A 112 16.64 29.88 -1.11
C TYR A 112 15.35 30.38 -0.45
N GLY A 113 14.76 29.56 0.42
CA GLY A 113 13.59 29.90 1.24
C GLY A 113 12.44 30.49 0.43
N LYS A 114 11.76 31.47 1.02
CA LYS A 114 10.61 32.15 0.42
C LYS A 114 10.81 32.66 -1.02
N CYS A 115 12.02 33.12 -1.36
CA CYS A 115 12.30 33.65 -2.70
C CYS A 115 12.11 32.57 -3.79
N LEU A 116 12.44 31.31 -3.47
CA LEU A 116 12.21 30.17 -4.37
C LEU A 116 10.73 29.98 -4.66
N VAL A 117 9.88 30.03 -3.62
CA VAL A 117 8.43 29.89 -3.74
C VAL A 117 7.85 30.97 -4.65
N GLU A 118 8.22 32.22 -4.40
CA GLU A 118 7.73 33.38 -5.15
C GLU A 118 8.11 33.29 -6.64
N GLU A 119 9.36 32.93 -6.95
CA GLU A 119 9.81 32.79 -8.34
C GLU A 119 9.23 31.54 -9.03
N VAL A 120 9.05 30.41 -8.33
CA VAL A 120 8.37 29.23 -8.88
C VAL A 120 6.93 29.56 -9.28
N ARG A 121 6.19 30.31 -8.45
CA ARG A 121 4.83 30.77 -8.81
C ARG A 121 4.85 31.73 -9.99
N LYS A 122 5.71 32.75 -9.95
CA LYS A 122 5.84 33.76 -11.01
C LYS A 122 6.14 33.09 -12.37
N TRP A 123 7.14 32.22 -12.42
CA TRP A 123 7.53 31.56 -13.67
C TRP A 123 6.59 30.42 -14.05
N GLY A 124 5.97 29.75 -13.08
CA GLY A 124 4.88 28.80 -13.33
C GLY A 124 3.71 29.46 -14.07
N MET A 125 3.25 30.62 -13.59
CA MET A 125 2.23 31.41 -14.27
C MET A 125 2.68 31.86 -15.67
N TRP A 126 3.93 32.30 -15.81
CA TRP A 126 4.44 32.70 -17.12
C TRP A 126 4.45 31.54 -18.12
N VAL A 127 4.89 30.35 -17.71
CA VAL A 127 4.87 29.13 -18.54
C VAL A 127 3.44 28.76 -18.91
N GLU A 128 2.52 28.81 -17.96
CA GLU A 128 1.09 28.56 -18.19
C GLU A 128 0.52 29.51 -19.26
N GLU A 129 0.74 30.82 -19.13
CA GLU A 129 0.26 31.81 -20.09
C GLU A 129 0.83 31.59 -21.50
N GLN A 130 2.11 31.20 -21.62
CA GLN A 130 2.70 30.88 -22.93
C GLN A 130 2.15 29.58 -23.50
N ALA A 131 2.00 28.56 -22.66
CA ALA A 131 1.45 27.27 -23.07
C ALA A 131 -0.02 27.40 -23.50
N GLU A 132 -0.84 28.20 -22.80
CA GLU A 132 -2.23 28.47 -23.17
C GLU A 132 -2.30 29.08 -24.58
N ARG A 133 -1.46 30.07 -24.90
CA ARG A 133 -1.42 30.70 -26.23
C ARG A 133 -1.09 29.73 -27.36
N GLU A 134 -0.17 28.79 -27.13
CA GLU A 134 0.27 27.84 -28.18
C GLU A 134 -0.68 26.62 -28.29
N LEU A 135 -1.29 26.20 -27.18
CA LEU A 135 -2.13 25.02 -27.09
C LEU A 135 -3.64 25.31 -27.21
N GLU A 136 -4.08 26.57 -27.20
CA GLU A 136 -5.51 26.93 -27.36
C GLU A 136 -6.10 26.34 -28.65
N GLU A 137 -5.36 26.34 -29.75
CA GLU A 137 -5.81 25.72 -31.01
C GLU A 137 -5.93 24.19 -30.92
N ILE A 138 -5.21 23.57 -29.99
CA ILE A 138 -5.14 22.11 -29.76
C ILE A 138 -6.18 21.65 -28.73
N TYR A 139 -6.54 22.54 -27.80
CA TYR A 139 -7.57 22.36 -26.79
C TYR A 139 -8.61 23.50 -26.87
N PRO A 140 -9.33 23.63 -28.00
CA PRO A 140 -10.21 24.77 -28.23
C PRO A 140 -11.41 24.77 -27.29
N ARG A 141 -11.90 25.97 -26.97
CA ARG A 141 -13.19 26.15 -26.29
C ARG A 141 -14.33 25.79 -27.24
N ASP A 142 -15.44 25.33 -26.67
CA ASP A 142 -16.65 25.07 -27.44
C ASP A 142 -17.27 26.40 -27.94
N PRO A 143 -18.03 26.38 -29.05
CA PRO A 143 -18.70 27.58 -29.58
C PRO A 143 -19.65 28.26 -28.58
N ASP A 144 -20.17 27.51 -27.59
CA ASP A 144 -21.03 28.03 -26.52
C ASP A 144 -20.24 28.61 -25.33
N GLY A 145 -18.91 28.66 -25.42
CA GLY A 145 -18.01 29.12 -24.37
C GLY A 145 -17.69 28.08 -23.30
N SER A 146 -18.16 26.83 -23.43
CA SER A 146 -17.78 25.73 -22.54
C SER A 146 -16.29 25.41 -22.69
N ILE A 147 -15.64 25.04 -21.58
CA ILE A 147 -14.21 24.73 -21.54
C ILE A 147 -14.04 23.22 -21.40
N PRO A 148 -13.42 22.53 -22.38
CA PRO A 148 -13.03 21.13 -22.22
C PRO A 148 -12.00 20.93 -21.11
N ILE A 149 -12.26 19.97 -20.23
CA ILE A 149 -11.38 19.61 -19.11
C ILE A 149 -10.83 18.18 -19.21
N ALA A 150 -11.52 17.29 -19.93
CA ALA A 150 -11.04 15.93 -20.18
C ALA A 150 -11.65 15.36 -21.47
N TYR A 151 -10.95 14.42 -22.08
CA TYR A 151 -11.31 13.75 -23.32
C TYR A 151 -11.22 12.25 -23.12
N ILE A 152 -12.31 11.54 -23.39
CA ILE A 152 -12.41 10.10 -23.15
C ILE A 152 -12.28 9.37 -24.49
N TRP A 153 -11.19 8.62 -24.60
CA TRP A 153 -10.78 7.88 -25.79
C TRP A 153 -11.00 6.38 -25.57
N SER A 154 -11.21 5.65 -26.66
CA SER A 154 -11.27 4.19 -26.65
C SER A 154 -10.43 3.62 -27.77
N ARG A 155 -9.48 2.74 -27.43
CA ARG A 155 -8.72 1.96 -28.43
C ARG A 155 -9.69 1.09 -29.21
N THR A 156 -9.37 0.78 -30.47
CA THR A 156 -10.29 0.04 -31.35
C THR A 156 -9.68 -1.23 -31.92
N ILE A 157 -10.52 -2.21 -32.22
CA ILE A 157 -10.17 -3.41 -33.00
C ILE A 157 -11.14 -3.61 -34.16
N LYS A 158 -10.77 -4.40 -35.15
CA LYS A 158 -11.69 -4.92 -36.17
C LYS A 158 -12.25 -6.25 -35.71
N CYS A 159 -13.57 -6.40 -35.81
CA CYS A 159 -14.27 -7.62 -35.46
C CYS A 159 -13.95 -8.74 -36.46
N GLU A 160 -13.50 -9.88 -35.94
CA GLU A 160 -13.20 -11.09 -36.74
C GLU A 160 -14.42 -12.01 -36.95
N GLY A 161 -15.61 -11.57 -36.51
CA GLY A 161 -16.85 -12.29 -36.72
C GLY A 161 -17.16 -12.46 -38.23
N PRO A 162 -17.72 -13.61 -38.66
CA PRO A 162 -18.03 -13.87 -40.06
C PRO A 162 -18.83 -12.72 -40.69
N ASN A 163 -18.31 -12.16 -41.79
CA ASN A 163 -18.89 -11.02 -42.52
C ASN A 163 -19.13 -9.74 -41.69
N CYS A 164 -18.56 -9.60 -40.49
CA CYS A 164 -18.73 -8.41 -39.66
C CYS A 164 -17.71 -7.32 -40.02
N GLY A 165 -16.43 -7.45 -39.64
CA GLY A 165 -15.39 -6.45 -39.93
C GLY A 165 -15.60 -5.07 -39.29
N ALA A 166 -16.61 -4.92 -38.42
CA ALA A 166 -16.93 -3.67 -37.75
C ALA A 166 -15.80 -3.23 -36.83
N GLU A 167 -15.64 -1.92 -36.68
CA GLU A 167 -14.72 -1.36 -35.70
C GLU A 167 -15.38 -1.34 -34.31
N VAL A 168 -14.76 -2.04 -33.37
CA VAL A 168 -15.25 -2.20 -32.00
C VAL A 168 -14.37 -1.35 -31.06
N PRO A 169 -14.92 -0.33 -30.40
CA PRO A 169 -14.23 0.38 -29.32
C PRO A 169 -14.05 -0.57 -28.14
N LEU A 170 -12.92 -0.52 -27.46
CA LEU A 170 -12.62 -1.27 -26.25
C LEU A 170 -12.96 -0.40 -25.05
N LEU A 171 -14.13 -0.62 -24.45
CA LEU A 171 -14.66 0.11 -23.30
C LEU A 171 -14.79 -0.83 -22.12
N ARG A 172 -14.10 -0.56 -21.00
CA ARG A 172 -14.27 -1.32 -19.76
C ARG A 172 -15.63 -1.02 -19.10
N SER A 173 -16.07 0.24 -19.16
CA SER A 173 -17.27 0.71 -18.50
C SER A 173 -17.98 1.74 -19.37
N MET A 174 -19.31 1.73 -19.33
CA MET A 174 -20.14 2.75 -19.98
C MET A 174 -20.38 3.98 -19.10
N TRP A 175 -20.02 3.93 -17.82
CA TRP A 175 -20.28 5.01 -16.87
C TRP A 175 -19.36 6.21 -17.05
N LEU A 176 -19.96 7.40 -17.09
CA LEU A 176 -19.27 8.70 -17.04
C LEU A 176 -19.40 9.36 -15.67
N SER A 177 -20.53 9.17 -14.98
CA SER A 177 -20.77 9.64 -13.63
C SER A 177 -21.66 8.65 -12.89
N LYS A 178 -21.20 8.18 -11.73
CA LYS A 178 -22.00 7.35 -10.81
C LYS A 178 -22.52 8.15 -9.60
N LYS A 179 -22.21 9.44 -9.49
CA LYS A 179 -22.73 10.28 -8.39
C LYS A 179 -24.23 10.53 -8.57
N GLY A 180 -25.02 10.01 -7.64
CA GLY A 180 -26.47 10.18 -7.58
C GLY A 180 -26.91 11.64 -7.36
N LYS A 181 -28.24 11.87 -7.43
CA LYS A 181 -28.86 13.20 -7.29
C LYS A 181 -28.52 13.86 -5.95
N SER A 182 -27.49 14.70 -5.96
CA SER A 182 -27.21 15.66 -4.90
C SER A 182 -28.06 16.91 -5.10
N LYS A 183 -28.42 17.61 -4.01
CA LYS A 183 -28.98 18.98 -4.02
C LYS A 183 -28.16 19.99 -4.86
N LYS A 184 -26.94 19.64 -5.27
CA LYS A 184 -26.00 20.42 -6.10
C LYS A 184 -25.99 20.05 -7.60
N GLY A 185 -27.06 19.46 -8.15
CA GLY A 185 -27.21 19.30 -9.62
C GLY A 185 -26.35 18.21 -10.28
N ARG A 186 -25.89 17.19 -9.54
CA ARG A 186 -25.13 16.05 -10.09
C ARG A 186 -26.07 14.91 -10.46
N SER A 187 -25.98 14.41 -11.69
CA SER A 187 -26.74 13.25 -12.17
C SER A 187 -25.82 12.09 -12.54
N THR A 188 -26.38 10.89 -12.55
CA THR A 188 -25.75 9.72 -13.14
C THR A 188 -25.73 9.88 -14.66
N VAL A 189 -24.59 9.58 -15.29
CA VAL A 189 -24.37 9.75 -16.72
C VAL A 189 -23.64 8.52 -17.27
N ALA A 190 -24.08 8.03 -18.43
CA ALA A 190 -23.46 6.88 -19.10
C ALA A 190 -23.49 7.04 -20.63
N ILE A 191 -22.67 6.26 -21.31
CA ILE A 191 -22.67 6.11 -22.77
C ILE A 191 -23.56 4.92 -23.14
N LYS A 192 -24.38 5.08 -24.17
CA LYS A 192 -25.11 3.97 -24.80
C LYS A 192 -24.55 3.75 -26.20
N ILE A 193 -24.29 2.48 -26.54
CA ILE A 193 -23.87 2.09 -27.89
C ILE A 193 -25.12 1.78 -28.70
N ILE A 194 -25.24 2.39 -29.87
CA ILE A 194 -26.32 2.15 -30.84
C ILE A 194 -25.69 1.47 -32.06
N PRO A 195 -25.86 0.14 -32.23
CA PRO A 195 -25.26 -0.58 -33.35
C PRO A 195 -26.06 -0.39 -34.64
N ASP A 196 -25.43 0.15 -35.68
CA ASP A 196 -25.96 0.17 -37.05
C ASP A 196 -25.48 -1.09 -37.79
N LYS A 197 -26.37 -2.06 -37.92
CA LYS A 197 -26.08 -3.37 -38.55
C LYS A 197 -25.88 -3.27 -40.06
N GLU A 198 -26.46 -2.28 -40.72
CA GLU A 198 -26.35 -2.11 -42.18
C GLU A 198 -25.02 -1.47 -42.54
N LYS A 199 -24.66 -0.37 -41.86
CA LYS A 199 -23.39 0.34 -42.07
C LYS A 199 -22.21 -0.30 -41.35
N LYS A 200 -22.47 -1.28 -40.48
CA LYS A 200 -21.47 -1.96 -39.64
C LYS A 200 -20.63 -0.98 -38.81
N CYS A 201 -21.28 0.08 -38.33
CA CYS A 201 -20.69 1.10 -37.48
C CYS A 201 -21.45 1.21 -36.16
N LEU A 202 -20.79 1.86 -35.19
CA LEU A 202 -21.34 2.09 -33.86
C LEU A 202 -21.52 3.58 -33.65
N GLU A 203 -22.75 3.97 -33.34
CA GLU A 203 -23.13 5.30 -32.89
C GLU A 203 -23.24 5.32 -31.36
N PHE A 204 -23.18 6.51 -30.77
CA PHE A 204 -23.16 6.69 -29.32
C PHE A 204 -24.18 7.73 -28.90
N GLU A 205 -24.77 7.54 -27.73
CA GLU A 205 -25.68 8.49 -27.09
C GLU A 205 -25.27 8.67 -25.63
N ILE A 206 -25.42 9.90 -25.10
CA ILE A 206 -25.19 10.17 -23.67
C ILE A 206 -26.52 10.06 -22.94
N LEU A 207 -26.62 9.07 -22.06
CA LEU A 207 -27.74 8.89 -21.16
C LEU A 207 -27.53 9.70 -19.88
N ARG A 208 -28.61 10.28 -19.35
CA ARG A 208 -28.62 11.06 -18.09
C ARG A 208 -29.66 10.48 -17.13
N ASP A 209 -29.42 10.65 -15.83
CA ASP A 209 -30.26 10.09 -14.76
C ASP A 209 -30.45 8.56 -14.88
N CYS A 210 -29.38 7.86 -15.30
CA CYS A 210 -29.39 6.43 -15.52
C CYS A 210 -29.50 5.65 -14.21
N LYS A 211 -30.26 4.55 -14.24
CA LYS A 211 -30.22 3.51 -13.21
C LYS A 211 -29.23 2.41 -13.63
N PRO A 212 -28.64 1.65 -12.68
CA PRO A 212 -27.71 0.58 -12.99
C PRO A 212 -28.20 -0.42 -14.04
N ASP A 213 -29.46 -0.83 -13.95
CA ASP A 213 -30.07 -1.81 -14.86
C ASP A 213 -30.23 -1.32 -16.31
N ASN A 214 -30.10 -0.01 -16.54
CA ASN A 214 -30.27 0.63 -17.86
C ASN A 214 -28.94 0.91 -18.57
N VAL A 215 -27.81 0.53 -17.96
CA VAL A 215 -26.47 0.77 -18.51
C VAL A 215 -25.84 -0.56 -18.90
N ASP A 216 -25.54 -0.69 -20.19
CA ASP A 216 -24.92 -1.89 -20.75
C ASP A 216 -23.52 -2.14 -20.16
N SER A 217 -23.09 -3.40 -20.21
CA SER A 217 -21.72 -3.77 -19.86
C SER A 217 -20.72 -3.22 -20.89
N GLY A 218 -19.46 -3.05 -20.46
CA GLY A 218 -18.33 -2.76 -21.35
C GLY A 218 -18.21 -3.73 -22.53
N THR A 219 -17.58 -3.28 -23.61
CA THR A 219 -17.30 -4.12 -24.79
C THR A 219 -16.10 -5.03 -24.60
N ILE A 220 -15.29 -4.83 -23.56
CA ILE A 220 -14.12 -5.65 -23.25
C ILE A 220 -14.15 -6.18 -21.82
N LYS A 221 -13.77 -7.45 -21.65
CA LYS A 221 -13.60 -8.12 -20.36
C LYS A 221 -12.42 -9.08 -20.46
N ARG A 222 -11.48 -9.07 -19.51
CA ARG A 222 -10.27 -9.92 -19.51
C ARG A 222 -9.41 -9.80 -20.78
N GLY A 223 -9.45 -8.65 -21.44
CA GLY A 223 -8.80 -8.41 -22.72
C GLY A 223 -9.46 -9.08 -23.93
N ALA A 224 -10.60 -9.76 -23.75
CA ALA A 224 -11.44 -10.29 -24.83
C ALA A 224 -12.56 -9.30 -25.14
N ALA A 225 -12.79 -9.03 -26.42
CA ALA A 225 -13.68 -7.96 -26.87
C ALA A 225 -14.91 -8.52 -27.59
N THR A 226 -16.10 -8.15 -27.16
CA THR A 226 -17.36 -8.61 -27.75
C THR A 226 -17.95 -7.53 -28.64
N CYS A 227 -18.22 -7.87 -29.89
CA CYS A 227 -18.77 -6.96 -30.88
C CYS A 227 -20.27 -6.68 -30.64
N PRO A 228 -20.70 -5.42 -30.45
CA PRO A 228 -22.11 -5.09 -30.28
C PRO A 228 -22.98 -5.32 -31.52
N ILE A 229 -22.38 -5.49 -32.71
CA ILE A 229 -23.10 -5.66 -33.97
C ILE A 229 -23.48 -7.12 -34.21
N CYS A 230 -22.51 -8.03 -34.14
CA CYS A 230 -22.69 -9.46 -34.46
C CYS A 230 -22.61 -10.40 -33.25
N GLY A 231 -22.24 -9.90 -32.07
CA GLY A 231 -22.08 -10.70 -30.85
C GLY A 231 -20.80 -11.55 -30.81
N HIS A 232 -19.95 -11.52 -31.84
CA HIS A 232 -18.71 -12.27 -31.85
C HIS A 232 -17.71 -11.73 -30.83
N THR A 233 -17.13 -12.62 -30.02
CA THR A 233 -16.07 -12.29 -29.07
C THR A 233 -14.70 -12.56 -29.69
N THR A 234 -13.96 -11.49 -29.95
CA THR A 234 -12.58 -11.54 -30.42
C THR A 234 -11.67 -11.93 -29.24
N PRO A 235 -10.90 -13.03 -29.34
CA PRO A 235 -10.09 -13.52 -28.23
C PRO A 235 -8.89 -12.59 -27.94
N VAL A 236 -8.39 -12.64 -26.70
CA VAL A 236 -7.27 -11.81 -26.20
C VAL A 236 -6.05 -11.86 -27.11
N THR A 237 -5.73 -13.03 -27.67
CA THR A 237 -4.59 -13.23 -28.58
C THR A 237 -4.73 -12.43 -29.86
N SER A 238 -5.94 -12.36 -30.43
CA SER A 238 -6.22 -11.52 -31.60
C SER A 238 -6.21 -10.03 -31.25
N VAL A 239 -6.84 -9.64 -30.14
CA VAL A 239 -6.79 -8.25 -29.64
C VAL A 239 -5.34 -7.77 -29.51
N LYS A 240 -4.49 -8.58 -28.87
CA LYS A 240 -3.05 -8.31 -28.78
C LYS A 240 -2.40 -8.15 -30.16
N LYS A 241 -2.66 -9.07 -31.09
CA LYS A 241 -2.11 -9.02 -32.46
C LYS A 241 -2.49 -7.73 -33.19
N GLN A 242 -3.76 -7.33 -33.13
CA GLN A 242 -4.25 -6.13 -33.81
C GLN A 242 -3.64 -4.85 -33.23
N LEU A 243 -3.60 -4.73 -31.90
CA LEU A 243 -2.98 -3.57 -31.24
C LEU A 243 -1.46 -3.55 -31.41
N ASN A 244 -0.80 -4.73 -31.48
CA ASN A 244 0.64 -4.84 -31.69
C ASN A 244 1.12 -4.15 -32.97
N SER A 245 0.38 -4.33 -34.08
CA SER A 245 0.67 -3.66 -35.34
C SER A 245 0.45 -2.14 -35.32
N ARG A 246 -0.19 -1.61 -34.28
CA ARG A 246 -0.58 -0.21 -34.12
C ARG A 246 0.08 0.46 -32.90
N GLN A 247 1.17 -0.12 -32.39
CA GLN A 247 1.90 0.41 -31.22
C GLN A 247 0.97 0.68 -30.01
N GLY A 248 0.08 -0.27 -29.71
CA GLY A 248 -0.89 -0.14 -28.62
C GLY A 248 -2.17 0.62 -28.98
N GLY A 249 -2.26 1.24 -30.16
CA GLY A 249 -3.49 1.81 -30.71
C GLY A 249 -3.97 3.11 -30.07
N ALA A 250 -3.09 3.86 -29.39
CA ALA A 250 -3.44 5.14 -28.77
C ALA A 250 -3.63 6.27 -29.79
N ASN A 251 -2.76 6.33 -30.80
CA ASN A 251 -2.75 7.41 -31.81
C ASN A 251 -3.90 7.35 -32.82
N ASP A 252 -4.56 6.20 -32.93
CA ASP A 252 -5.73 5.95 -33.76
C ASP A 252 -6.92 5.42 -32.92
N ALA A 253 -6.91 5.74 -31.63
CA ALA A 253 -8.06 5.55 -30.76
C ALA A 253 -9.22 6.47 -31.18
N LYS A 254 -10.44 6.05 -30.87
CA LYS A 254 -11.65 6.81 -31.14
C LYS A 254 -11.94 7.75 -29.96
N LEU A 255 -12.01 9.06 -30.20
CA LEU A 255 -12.52 10.02 -29.23
C LEU A 255 -14.04 9.87 -29.12
N LEU A 256 -14.55 9.60 -27.92
CA LEU A 256 -15.97 9.34 -27.70
C LEU A 256 -16.67 10.51 -27.04
N VAL A 257 -16.10 11.01 -25.94
CA VAL A 257 -16.74 11.99 -25.07
C VAL A 257 -15.76 13.10 -24.70
N VAL A 258 -16.27 14.33 -24.69
CA VAL A 258 -15.58 15.49 -24.12
C VAL A 258 -16.31 15.90 -22.86
N VAL A 259 -15.56 16.00 -21.77
CA VAL A 259 -16.03 16.51 -20.48
C VAL A 259 -15.73 17.99 -20.41
N THR A 260 -16.74 18.80 -20.14
CA THR A 260 -16.63 20.26 -20.14
C THR A 260 -17.09 20.86 -18.82
N ILE A 261 -16.62 22.07 -18.54
CA ILE A 261 -17.19 22.98 -17.55
C ILE A 261 -17.80 24.18 -18.26
N ARG A 262 -18.79 24.80 -17.63
CA ARG A 262 -19.51 25.95 -18.17
C ARG A 262 -19.33 27.14 -17.24
N ASN A 263 -19.10 28.31 -17.82
CA ASN A 263 -19.07 29.54 -17.05
C ASN A 263 -20.41 29.73 -16.34
N ASN A 264 -20.38 30.06 -15.04
CA ASN A 264 -21.55 30.28 -14.19
C ASN A 264 -22.46 29.06 -13.95
N GLN A 265 -22.04 27.83 -14.29
CA GLN A 265 -22.76 26.62 -13.90
C GLN A 265 -21.85 25.68 -13.11
N GLN A 266 -22.32 25.23 -11.95
CA GLN A 266 -21.58 24.28 -11.13
C GLN A 266 -21.78 22.86 -11.66
N GLY A 267 -20.68 22.14 -11.87
CA GLY A 267 -20.70 20.73 -12.27
C GLY A 267 -19.84 20.45 -13.50
N ARG A 268 -19.81 19.19 -13.89
CA ARG A 268 -19.16 18.72 -15.11
C ARG A 268 -20.24 18.26 -16.09
N PHE A 269 -20.07 18.64 -17.35
CA PHE A 269 -20.99 18.34 -18.44
C PHE A 269 -20.32 17.41 -19.44
N TYR A 270 -21.13 16.70 -20.22
CA TYR A 270 -20.66 15.68 -21.16
C TYR A 270 -21.31 15.93 -22.51
N ARG A 271 -20.49 15.88 -23.56
CA ARG A 271 -20.92 15.88 -24.96
C ARG A 271 -20.17 14.83 -25.75
N LEU A 272 -20.76 14.36 -26.84
CA LEU A 272 -20.05 13.53 -27.79
C LEU A 272 -18.98 14.33 -28.51
N ALA A 273 -17.93 13.64 -28.95
CA ALA A 273 -16.90 14.21 -29.78
C ALA A 273 -17.49 14.67 -31.13
N ASN A 274 -17.07 15.84 -31.61
CA ASN A 274 -17.44 16.37 -32.91
C ASN A 274 -16.24 16.29 -33.89
N GLU A 275 -16.47 16.62 -35.15
CA GLU A 275 -15.42 16.58 -36.19
C GLU A 275 -14.25 17.53 -35.90
N ASN A 276 -14.51 18.65 -35.22
CA ASN A 276 -13.45 19.59 -34.84
C ASN A 276 -12.50 18.98 -33.80
N ASP A 277 -13.02 18.30 -32.77
CA ASP A 277 -12.18 17.65 -31.75
C ASP A 277 -11.23 16.62 -32.39
N ILE A 278 -11.73 15.85 -33.36
CA ILE A 278 -10.96 14.84 -34.09
C ILE A 278 -9.90 15.51 -34.98
N THR A 279 -10.30 16.52 -35.75
CA THR A 279 -9.41 17.24 -36.67
C THR A 279 -8.27 17.91 -35.94
N VAL A 280 -8.54 18.52 -34.79
CA VAL A 280 -7.53 19.19 -33.96
C VAL A 280 -6.53 18.18 -33.39
N SER A 281 -6.97 17.00 -32.94
CA SER A 281 -6.07 15.95 -32.49
C SER A 281 -5.12 15.48 -33.60
N LEU A 282 -5.61 15.37 -34.85
CA LEU A 282 -4.77 15.03 -36.00
C LEU A 282 -3.75 16.12 -36.35
N LYS A 283 -4.09 17.41 -36.17
CA LYS A 283 -3.15 18.53 -36.37
C LYS A 283 -1.95 18.47 -35.43
N ALA A 284 -2.08 17.89 -34.24
CA ALA A 284 -0.99 17.77 -33.29
C ALA A 284 0.21 16.98 -33.88
N LYS A 285 -0.07 15.94 -34.68
CA LYS A 285 0.96 15.15 -35.37
C LYS A 285 1.78 16.01 -36.34
N GLU A 286 1.11 16.86 -37.12
CA GLU A 286 1.79 17.74 -38.07
C GLU A 286 2.58 18.84 -37.36
N LYS A 287 2.04 19.44 -36.28
CA LYS A 287 2.80 20.38 -35.44
C LYS A 287 4.08 19.76 -34.86
N ILE A 288 4.03 18.52 -34.36
CA ILE A 288 5.23 17.82 -33.88
C ILE A 288 6.26 17.62 -35.00
N LYS A 289 5.83 17.26 -36.22
CA LYS A 289 6.74 17.13 -37.36
C LYS A 289 7.40 18.45 -37.71
N ASP A 290 6.64 19.54 -37.70
CA ASP A 290 7.18 20.87 -38.00
C ASP A 290 8.19 21.32 -36.93
N LEU A 291 7.89 21.11 -35.65
CA LEU A 291 8.83 21.38 -34.55
C LEU A 291 10.13 20.56 -34.64
N ASN A 292 10.09 19.37 -35.25
CA ASN A 292 11.28 18.54 -35.46
C ASN A 292 12.17 19.02 -36.62
N LYS A 293 11.65 19.75 -37.62
CA LYS A 293 12.42 20.18 -38.79
C LYS A 293 13.51 21.19 -38.44
N ASP A 294 13.23 22.08 -37.49
CA ASP A 294 14.11 23.20 -37.13
C ASP A 294 15.05 22.87 -35.95
N ARG A 295 15.22 21.57 -35.62
CA ARG A 295 15.89 21.14 -34.39
C ARG A 295 17.34 20.70 -34.62
N ASN A 296 18.25 21.30 -33.84
CA ASN A 296 19.69 20.94 -33.77
C ASN A 296 20.07 20.20 -32.45
N GLY A 297 19.13 19.51 -31.81
CA GLY A 297 19.34 18.83 -30.53
C GLY A 297 19.61 17.32 -30.68
N SER A 298 20.32 16.73 -29.73
CA SER A 298 20.67 15.29 -29.73
C SER A 298 19.52 14.36 -29.33
N LEU A 299 18.52 14.85 -28.59
CA LEU A 299 17.34 14.09 -28.17
C LEU A 299 16.15 14.38 -29.10
N SER A 300 15.34 13.36 -29.37
CA SER A 300 14.03 13.49 -30.03
C SER A 300 13.05 14.35 -29.20
N LEU A 301 12.02 14.95 -29.82
CA LEU A 301 10.99 15.71 -29.05
C LEU A 301 10.06 14.78 -28.28
N VAL A 302 9.59 13.73 -28.94
CA VAL A 302 8.80 12.65 -28.33
C VAL A 302 9.79 11.56 -27.89
N PRO A 303 9.72 11.06 -26.65
CA PRO A 303 10.56 9.96 -26.17
C PRO A 303 10.64 8.76 -27.12
N ASP A 304 11.84 8.45 -27.60
CA ASP A 304 12.15 7.30 -28.46
C ASP A 304 13.03 6.27 -27.76
N GLU A 305 13.36 6.50 -26.48
CA GLU A 305 13.99 5.54 -25.61
C GLU A 305 13.12 4.28 -25.46
N ASN A 306 13.75 3.09 -25.47
CA ASN A 306 13.05 1.81 -25.41
C ASN A 306 12.45 1.57 -24.02
N LEU A 307 11.27 0.94 -24.00
CA LEU A 307 10.70 0.32 -22.81
C LEU A 307 11.54 -0.89 -22.38
N PRO A 308 11.45 -1.30 -21.10
CA PRO A 308 12.18 -2.47 -20.63
C PRO A 308 11.71 -3.76 -21.32
N PRO A 309 12.56 -4.81 -21.31
CA PRO A 309 12.28 -6.06 -21.98
C PRO A 309 10.91 -6.66 -21.61
N LYS A 310 10.29 -7.37 -22.55
CA LYS A 310 9.03 -8.07 -22.29
C LYS A 310 9.25 -9.11 -21.18
N GLY A 311 8.39 -9.06 -20.16
CA GLY A 311 8.47 -9.96 -18.99
C GLY A 311 8.96 -9.26 -17.73
N THR A 312 9.47 -8.03 -17.87
CA THR A 312 9.78 -7.14 -16.73
C THR A 312 8.59 -7.04 -15.79
N LEU A 313 8.88 -7.08 -14.48
CA LEU A 313 7.90 -6.94 -13.40
C LEU A 313 7.04 -5.69 -13.63
N GLY A 314 5.74 -5.71 -13.31
CA GLY A 314 4.90 -4.50 -13.41
C GLY A 314 4.55 -4.00 -14.84
N PHE A 315 5.19 -4.45 -15.92
CA PHE A 315 4.86 -3.99 -17.28
C PHE A 315 3.95 -4.98 -18.01
N ARG A 316 2.79 -4.52 -18.52
CA ARG A 316 1.84 -5.35 -19.29
C ARG A 316 1.46 -4.75 -20.65
N ILE A 317 2.22 -3.76 -21.09
CA ILE A 317 1.97 -2.96 -22.30
C ILE A 317 2.72 -3.49 -23.54
N GLN A 318 3.91 -4.07 -23.37
CA GLN A 318 4.74 -4.56 -24.49
C GLN A 318 4.04 -5.63 -25.36
N PRO A 319 3.22 -6.55 -24.83
CA PRO A 319 2.47 -7.49 -25.66
C PRO A 319 1.57 -6.82 -26.70
N TYR A 320 1.17 -5.56 -26.48
CA TYR A 320 0.31 -4.76 -27.35
C TYR A 320 1.09 -3.85 -28.31
N GLY A 321 2.42 -3.98 -28.40
CA GLY A 321 3.23 -3.31 -29.42
C GLY A 321 3.84 -1.96 -29.01
N MET A 322 3.55 -1.48 -27.81
CA MET A 322 4.29 -0.35 -27.21
C MET A 322 5.71 -0.82 -26.89
N LYS A 323 6.71 -0.19 -27.50
CA LYS A 323 8.13 -0.55 -27.40
C LYS A 323 9.00 0.61 -26.96
N GLN A 324 8.52 1.85 -27.09
CA GLN A 324 9.21 3.07 -26.69
C GLN A 324 8.35 3.87 -25.71
N TRP A 325 8.98 4.71 -24.89
CA TRP A 325 8.28 5.54 -23.92
C TRP A 325 7.30 6.52 -24.56
N GLY A 326 7.57 6.99 -25.77
CA GLY A 326 6.66 7.83 -26.55
C GLY A 326 5.37 7.13 -26.99
N ASP A 327 5.37 5.79 -27.09
CA ASP A 327 4.16 5.02 -27.45
C ASP A 327 3.06 5.11 -26.37
N LEU A 328 3.41 5.56 -25.16
CA LEU A 328 2.47 5.73 -24.05
C LEU A 328 1.61 6.99 -24.18
N PHE A 329 1.90 7.87 -25.14
CA PHE A 329 1.22 9.15 -25.32
C PHE A 329 0.57 9.22 -26.70
N THR A 330 -0.59 9.88 -26.79
CA THR A 330 -1.10 10.31 -28.10
C THR A 330 -0.25 11.45 -28.65
N TYR A 331 -0.34 11.73 -29.96
CA TYR A 331 0.29 12.92 -30.55
C TYR A 331 -0.16 14.21 -29.87
N ARG A 332 -1.43 14.31 -29.46
CA ARG A 332 -1.97 15.48 -28.77
C ARG A 332 -1.37 15.64 -27.37
N GLN A 333 -1.30 14.56 -26.60
CA GLN A 333 -0.64 14.54 -25.29
C GLN A 333 0.84 14.87 -25.39
N SER A 334 1.55 14.27 -26.35
CA SER A 334 2.97 14.51 -26.57
C SER A 334 3.24 15.98 -26.89
N LEU A 335 2.44 16.59 -27.78
CA LEU A 335 2.59 18.00 -28.14
C LEU A 335 2.43 18.91 -26.91
N ALA A 336 1.42 18.65 -26.08
CA ALA A 336 1.22 19.39 -24.84
C ALA A 336 2.44 19.35 -23.91
N ILE A 337 2.99 18.16 -23.63
CA ILE A 337 4.17 18.01 -22.77
C ILE A 337 5.39 18.67 -23.41
N ILE A 338 5.60 18.50 -24.72
CA ILE A 338 6.68 19.16 -25.48
C ILE A 338 6.61 20.68 -25.34
N THR A 339 5.42 21.27 -25.48
CA THR A 339 5.21 22.72 -25.34
C THR A 339 5.53 23.20 -23.92
N LEU A 340 5.12 22.46 -22.89
CA LEU A 340 5.50 22.78 -21.51
C LEU A 340 7.02 22.71 -21.31
N VAL A 341 7.68 21.64 -21.78
CA VAL A 341 9.15 21.49 -21.72
C VAL A 341 9.85 22.67 -22.40
N LYS A 342 9.39 23.07 -23.59
CA LYS A 342 9.92 24.22 -24.32
C LYS A 342 9.88 25.49 -23.46
N PHE A 343 8.72 25.82 -22.90
CA PHE A 343 8.57 27.06 -22.12
C PHE A 343 9.28 26.99 -20.76
N VAL A 344 9.38 25.82 -20.12
CA VAL A 344 10.22 25.66 -18.92
C VAL A 344 11.69 25.96 -19.21
N ARG A 345 12.22 25.47 -20.35
CA ARG A 345 13.60 25.80 -20.77
C ARG A 345 13.76 27.28 -21.09
N GLU A 346 12.76 27.91 -21.71
CA GLU A 346 12.79 29.36 -21.98
C GLU A 346 12.73 30.19 -20.69
N ALA A 347 11.91 29.77 -19.71
CA ALA A 347 11.86 30.39 -18.39
C ALA A 347 13.23 30.34 -17.72
N GLY A 348 13.87 29.17 -17.70
CA GLY A 348 15.24 29.02 -17.19
C GLY A 348 16.24 30.00 -17.80
N LYS A 349 16.27 30.12 -19.13
CA LYS A 349 17.13 31.08 -19.85
C LYS A 349 16.86 32.54 -19.46
N LYS A 350 15.58 32.90 -19.26
CA LYS A 350 15.19 34.25 -18.84
C LYS A 350 15.58 34.51 -17.38
N ILE A 351 15.42 33.54 -16.49
CA ILE A 351 15.82 33.65 -15.09
C ILE A 351 17.34 33.86 -14.99
N VAL A 352 18.15 33.14 -15.77
CA VAL A 352 19.61 33.35 -15.81
C VAL A 352 20.01 34.77 -16.21
N ALA A 353 19.17 35.49 -16.97
CA ALA A 353 19.44 36.89 -17.31
C ALA A 353 19.16 37.85 -16.14
N GLU A 354 18.33 37.44 -15.17
CA GLU A 354 17.89 38.25 -14.02
C GLU A 354 18.53 37.82 -12.68
N LYS A 355 18.98 36.57 -12.58
CA LYS A 355 19.41 35.88 -11.36
C LYS A 355 20.64 35.00 -11.65
N ASP A 356 21.27 34.46 -10.60
CA ASP A 356 22.40 33.55 -10.78
C ASP A 356 21.97 32.18 -11.36
N ILE A 357 22.95 31.48 -11.96
CA ILE A 357 22.73 30.19 -12.62
C ILE A 357 22.22 29.11 -11.64
N PRO A 358 22.78 28.97 -10.41
CA PRO A 358 22.28 27.98 -9.45
C PRO A 358 20.81 28.19 -9.06
N PHE A 359 20.39 29.43 -8.84
CA PHE A 359 19.00 29.75 -8.52
C PHE A 359 18.07 29.50 -9.72
N ALA A 360 18.48 29.91 -10.92
CA ALA A 360 17.73 29.62 -12.14
C ALA A 360 17.56 28.11 -12.37
N THR A 361 18.60 27.34 -12.07
CA THR A 361 18.59 25.87 -12.13
C THR A 361 17.57 25.29 -11.14
N ALA A 362 17.55 25.78 -9.90
CA ALA A 362 16.56 25.35 -8.90
C ALA A 362 15.11 25.62 -9.35
N VAL A 363 14.82 26.83 -9.83
CA VAL A 363 13.47 27.18 -10.34
C VAL A 363 13.10 26.32 -11.55
N GLN A 364 13.97 26.21 -12.56
CA GLN A 364 13.71 25.39 -13.75
C GLN A 364 13.50 23.90 -13.41
N THR A 365 14.23 23.39 -12.42
CA THR A 365 14.07 22.01 -11.92
C THR A 365 12.67 21.80 -11.35
N ILE A 366 12.21 22.71 -10.50
CA ILE A 366 10.89 22.62 -9.87
C ILE A 366 9.77 22.73 -10.92
N LEU A 367 9.90 23.64 -11.88
CA LEU A 367 8.97 23.74 -13.01
C LEU A 367 8.95 22.46 -13.85
N SER A 368 10.08 21.78 -13.99
CA SER A 368 10.19 20.51 -14.72
C SER A 368 9.53 19.35 -13.98
N LEU A 369 9.62 19.30 -12.65
CA LEU A 369 8.86 18.34 -11.84
C LEU A 369 7.34 18.57 -11.96
N ALA A 370 6.90 19.81 -12.17
CA ALA A 370 5.50 20.08 -12.48
C ALA A 370 5.09 19.52 -13.86
N VAL A 371 5.99 19.55 -14.85
CA VAL A 371 5.76 18.89 -16.17
C VAL A 371 5.63 17.38 -16.02
N ASP A 372 6.47 16.74 -15.20
CA ASP A 372 6.37 15.31 -14.91
C ASP A 372 5.05 14.93 -14.24
N SER A 373 4.59 15.76 -13.29
CA SER A 373 3.26 15.61 -12.68
C SER A 373 2.13 15.70 -13.71
N CYS A 374 2.27 16.57 -14.72
CA CYS A 374 1.35 16.61 -15.85
C CYS A 374 1.45 15.35 -16.73
N ALA A 375 2.65 14.84 -17.01
CA ALA A 375 2.84 13.62 -17.80
C ALA A 375 2.18 12.40 -17.14
N ASP A 376 2.27 12.28 -15.81
CA ASP A 376 1.60 11.23 -15.01
C ASP A 376 0.06 11.33 -15.06
N HIS A 377 -0.49 12.52 -15.31
CA HIS A 377 -1.94 12.71 -15.48
C HIS A 377 -2.38 12.83 -16.94
N ASN A 378 -1.46 12.75 -17.89
CA ASN A 378 -1.72 13.02 -19.30
C ASN A 378 -1.07 12.02 -20.26
N SER A 379 -1.17 10.73 -19.95
CA SER A 379 -0.78 9.64 -20.85
C SER A 379 -1.99 8.84 -21.35
N SER A 380 -1.77 7.95 -22.31
CA SER A 380 -2.80 7.03 -22.82
C SER A 380 -3.08 5.83 -21.90
N LEU A 381 -2.48 5.83 -20.70
CA LEU A 381 -2.72 4.85 -19.64
C LEU A 381 -3.63 5.39 -18.53
N CYS A 382 -3.83 6.71 -18.44
CA CYS A 382 -4.75 7.36 -17.50
C CYS A 382 -6.20 6.94 -17.75
N THR A 383 -6.99 6.72 -16.70
CA THR A 383 -8.39 6.29 -16.79
C THR A 383 -9.36 7.34 -16.27
N TRP A 384 -10.59 7.32 -16.77
CA TRP A 384 -11.66 8.12 -16.19
C TRP A 384 -12.23 7.42 -14.96
N ARG A 385 -12.39 8.14 -13.84
CA ARG A 385 -13.01 7.63 -12.61
C ARG A 385 -14.44 8.16 -12.48
N PRO A 386 -15.49 7.34 -12.74
CA PRO A 386 -16.88 7.82 -12.72
C PRO A 386 -17.41 8.17 -11.32
N ASN A 387 -16.77 7.68 -10.25
CA ASN A 387 -17.16 7.92 -8.86
C ASN A 387 -16.68 9.30 -8.39
N THR A 388 -15.38 9.57 -8.53
CA THR A 388 -14.78 10.87 -8.19
C THR A 388 -15.09 11.93 -9.25
N ILE A 389 -15.37 11.48 -10.48
CA ILE A 389 -15.57 12.28 -11.68
C ILE A 389 -14.30 13.07 -11.96
N ASP A 390 -13.19 12.39 -12.22
CA ASP A 390 -11.90 12.97 -12.60
C ASP A 390 -11.02 11.96 -13.33
N VAL A 391 -9.87 12.44 -13.81
CA VAL A 391 -8.85 11.61 -14.48
C VAL A 391 -7.92 11.02 -13.42
N SER A 392 -7.63 9.73 -13.51
CA SER A 392 -6.62 9.06 -12.69
C SER A 392 -5.21 9.29 -13.25
N HIS A 393 -4.21 9.15 -12.39
CA HIS A 393 -2.81 9.15 -12.80
C HIS A 393 -2.36 7.76 -13.26
N VAL A 394 -1.20 7.67 -13.92
CA VAL A 394 -0.65 6.40 -14.45
C VAL A 394 -0.33 5.44 -13.31
N PHE A 395 0.34 5.93 -12.28
CA PHE A 395 0.86 5.11 -11.18
C PHE A 395 -0.13 4.92 -10.02
N GLY A 396 -1.42 4.69 -10.32
CA GLY A 396 -2.39 4.24 -9.30
C GLY A 396 -1.99 2.91 -8.62
N ARG A 397 -1.08 2.19 -9.26
CA ARG A 397 -0.30 1.06 -8.75
C ARG A 397 1.14 1.17 -9.24
N GLN A 398 2.06 0.46 -8.60
CA GLN A 398 3.49 0.36 -8.98
C GLN A 398 3.69 -0.52 -10.24
N ALA A 399 2.96 -0.22 -11.31
CA ALA A 399 2.93 -1.00 -12.55
C ALA A 399 2.35 -0.19 -13.72
N LEU A 400 2.70 -0.58 -14.96
CA LEU A 400 2.11 -0.06 -16.20
C LEU A 400 1.20 -1.11 -16.86
N PRO A 401 -0.09 -1.14 -16.48
CA PRO A 401 -1.06 -2.04 -17.09
C PRO A 401 -1.50 -1.57 -18.47
N MET A 402 -2.08 -2.47 -19.25
CA MET A 402 -2.79 -2.08 -20.47
C MET A 402 -4.12 -1.42 -20.11
N THR A 403 -4.36 -0.23 -20.65
CA THR A 403 -5.63 0.51 -20.53
C THR A 403 -6.39 0.42 -21.86
N TRP A 404 -7.70 0.16 -21.82
CA TRP A 404 -8.50 -0.06 -23.04
C TRP A 404 -9.14 1.25 -23.54
N ASP A 405 -9.81 1.92 -22.63
CA ASP A 405 -10.32 3.27 -22.73
C ASP A 405 -9.58 4.18 -21.75
N PHE A 406 -9.10 5.32 -22.25
CA PHE A 406 -8.24 6.22 -21.50
C PHE A 406 -8.81 7.64 -21.49
N ALA A 407 -8.44 8.39 -20.46
CA ALA A 407 -8.83 9.77 -20.30
C ALA A 407 -7.61 10.68 -20.43
N GLU A 408 -7.72 11.66 -21.32
CA GLU A 408 -6.74 12.71 -21.50
C GLU A 408 -7.21 13.97 -20.77
N THR A 409 -6.34 14.57 -19.97
CA THR A 409 -6.63 15.84 -19.28
C THR A 409 -6.34 17.03 -20.20
N ASN A 410 -6.96 18.18 -19.93
CA ASN A 410 -6.54 19.44 -20.53
C ASN A 410 -5.42 20.06 -19.66
N PRO A 411 -4.15 20.06 -20.11
CA PRO A 411 -3.00 20.50 -19.31
C PRO A 411 -3.00 22.01 -19.03
N ILE A 412 -3.68 22.81 -19.86
CA ILE A 412 -3.88 24.27 -19.69
C ILE A 412 -5.25 24.60 -19.06
N GLY A 413 -5.98 23.59 -18.60
CA GLY A 413 -7.25 23.77 -17.90
C GLY A 413 -7.07 24.02 -16.40
N LYS A 414 -8.19 24.17 -15.68
CA LYS A 414 -8.20 24.35 -14.21
C LYS A 414 -8.64 23.11 -13.44
N SER A 415 -8.44 21.94 -14.03
CA SER A 415 -8.87 20.64 -13.50
C SER A 415 -7.68 19.77 -13.08
N THR A 416 -7.96 18.63 -12.45
CA THR A 416 -6.95 17.63 -12.10
C THR A 416 -6.01 17.32 -13.28
N GLY A 417 -4.70 17.38 -13.04
CA GLY A 417 -3.67 17.11 -14.05
C GLY A 417 -3.21 18.33 -14.84
N SER A 418 -3.73 19.53 -14.57
CA SER A 418 -3.23 20.76 -15.19
C SER A 418 -1.90 21.23 -14.61
N PHE A 419 -1.17 22.03 -15.40
CA PHE A 419 0.11 22.59 -15.01
C PHE A 419 -0.02 23.59 -13.84
N GLU A 420 -1.03 24.47 -13.87
CA GLU A 420 -1.38 25.36 -12.76
C GLU A 420 -1.58 24.57 -11.45
N GLY A 421 -2.34 23.48 -11.52
CA GLY A 421 -2.60 22.62 -10.37
C GLY A 421 -1.36 21.91 -9.84
N ALA A 422 -0.41 21.55 -10.72
CA ALA A 422 0.87 20.97 -10.31
C ALA A 422 1.75 22.02 -9.61
N ILE A 423 1.86 23.23 -10.15
CA ILE A 423 2.61 24.34 -9.55
C ILE A 423 2.05 24.71 -8.18
N GLU A 424 0.73 24.80 -8.04
CA GLU A 424 0.10 25.14 -6.77
C GLU A 424 0.33 24.06 -5.70
N LYS A 425 0.24 22.77 -6.06
CA LYS A 425 0.55 21.66 -5.14
C LYS A 425 2.00 21.73 -4.65
N ILE A 426 2.95 21.90 -5.58
CA ILE A 426 4.36 21.98 -5.24
C ILE A 426 4.63 23.21 -4.38
N SER A 427 4.10 24.38 -4.75
CA SER A 427 4.29 25.63 -4.01
C SER A 427 3.85 25.51 -2.55
N ARG A 428 2.72 24.84 -2.27
CA ARG A 428 2.25 24.59 -0.89
C ARG A 428 3.23 23.76 -0.07
N VAL A 429 3.88 22.78 -0.69
CA VAL A 429 4.92 21.98 -0.03
C VAL A 429 6.12 22.89 0.26
N LEU A 430 6.60 23.65 -0.73
CA LEU A 430 7.74 24.55 -0.53
C LEU A 430 7.48 25.56 0.60
N GLU A 431 6.29 26.17 0.65
CA GLU A 431 5.90 27.11 1.73
C GLU A 431 5.90 26.47 3.11
N ARG A 432 5.43 25.23 3.21
CA ARG A 432 5.37 24.52 4.49
C ARG A 432 6.77 24.16 4.98
N GLU A 433 7.60 23.65 4.08
CA GLU A 433 8.92 23.11 4.43
C GLU A 433 9.97 24.22 4.61
N GLU A 434 9.80 25.38 3.97
CA GLU A 434 10.62 26.58 4.20
C GLU A 434 10.70 26.99 5.68
N VAL A 435 9.60 26.84 6.41
CA VAL A 435 9.54 27.18 7.85
C VAL A 435 10.24 26.13 8.71
N ALA A 436 10.19 24.86 8.28
CA ALA A 436 10.68 23.73 9.08
C ALA A 436 12.18 23.46 8.88
N LEU A 437 12.74 23.81 7.73
CA LEU A 437 14.10 23.45 7.33
C LEU A 437 15.04 24.64 7.39
N ILE A 438 15.87 24.68 8.45
CA ILE A 438 16.87 25.73 8.67
C ILE A 438 18.26 25.29 8.16
N LYS A 439 18.44 23.99 7.86
CA LYS A 439 19.70 23.38 7.44
C LYS A 439 19.51 22.57 6.16
N ASN A 440 20.60 22.40 5.41
CA ASN A 440 20.64 21.54 4.24
C ASN A 440 21.05 20.11 4.62
N ALA A 441 20.56 19.12 3.89
CA ALA A 441 21.17 17.79 3.85
C ALA A 441 22.23 17.71 2.73
N GLN A 442 23.06 16.67 2.76
CA GLN A 442 23.93 16.33 1.62
C GLN A 442 23.28 15.22 0.79
N ILE A 443 23.00 15.49 -0.48
CA ILE A 443 22.33 14.54 -1.39
C ILE A 443 23.26 14.13 -2.53
N GLU A 444 23.47 12.82 -2.68
CA GLU A 444 24.41 12.25 -3.66
C GLU A 444 23.73 11.22 -4.57
N ASN A 445 24.05 11.24 -5.87
CA ASN A 445 23.69 10.15 -6.78
C ASN A 445 24.74 9.05 -6.70
N LYS A 446 24.50 8.10 -5.80
CA LYS A 446 25.40 6.99 -5.51
C LYS A 446 24.62 5.75 -5.15
N SER A 447 25.18 4.62 -5.57
CA SER A 447 24.75 3.30 -5.13
C SER A 447 25.08 3.09 -3.65
N ALA A 448 24.15 2.46 -2.93
CA ALA A 448 24.37 2.02 -1.55
C ALA A 448 25.56 1.05 -1.42
N CYS A 449 25.98 0.40 -2.52
CA CYS A 449 27.14 -0.49 -2.57
C CYS A 449 28.49 0.25 -2.59
N PHE A 450 28.50 1.57 -2.77
CA PHE A 450 29.70 2.39 -2.92
C PHE A 450 29.50 3.79 -2.29
N PRO A 451 29.28 3.88 -0.96
CA PRO A 451 29.08 5.16 -0.31
C PRO A 451 30.36 6.00 -0.26
N LEU A 452 30.19 7.32 -0.13
CA LEU A 452 31.30 8.28 -0.09
C LEU A 452 31.87 8.50 1.32
N LEU A 453 31.22 7.96 2.35
CA LEU A 453 31.53 8.25 3.75
C LEU A 453 32.68 7.38 4.30
N PRO A 454 33.50 7.93 5.22
CA PRO A 454 34.54 7.18 5.93
C PRO A 454 33.97 6.10 6.85
N ASP A 455 34.86 5.24 7.34
CA ASP A 455 34.56 4.24 8.37
C ASP A 455 34.15 4.92 9.69
N ASP A 456 33.28 4.27 10.47
CA ASP A 456 32.87 4.64 11.83
C ASP A 456 32.40 6.11 11.98
N PHE A 457 31.84 6.69 10.93
CA PHE A 457 31.58 8.13 10.83
C PHE A 457 30.17 8.52 11.30
N ALA A 458 29.16 7.70 11.01
CA ALA A 458 27.75 8.01 11.28
C ALA A 458 27.28 7.47 12.64
N GLN A 459 26.39 8.21 13.31
CA GLN A 459 25.76 7.75 14.56
C GLN A 459 24.53 6.89 14.30
N CYS A 460 23.87 7.11 13.17
CA CYS A 460 22.68 6.37 12.76
C CYS A 460 22.70 6.05 11.27
N VAL A 461 22.32 4.84 10.91
CA VAL A 461 21.88 4.50 9.55
C VAL A 461 20.38 4.20 9.63
N PHE A 462 19.55 4.99 8.97
CA PHE A 462 18.11 4.71 8.88
C PHE A 462 17.78 4.65 7.40
N THR A 463 17.26 3.51 6.94
CA THR A 463 17.02 3.31 5.51
C THR A 463 15.82 2.42 5.21
N ASP A 464 15.26 2.59 4.01
CA ASP A 464 14.13 1.84 3.45
C ASP A 464 14.56 1.19 2.10
N PRO A 465 15.23 0.04 2.14
CA PRO A 465 15.79 -0.58 0.95
C PRO A 465 14.71 -1.17 0.02
N PRO A 466 15.01 -1.42 -1.27
CA PRO A 466 14.07 -2.01 -2.22
C PRO A 466 13.46 -3.37 -1.77
N TYR A 467 12.16 -3.53 -1.97
CA TYR A 467 11.40 -4.70 -1.50
C TYR A 467 11.43 -5.90 -2.46
N TYR A 468 12.60 -6.55 -2.57
CA TYR A 468 12.78 -7.83 -3.26
C TYR A 468 12.18 -7.87 -4.67
N ASP A 469 11.05 -8.56 -4.91
CA ASP A 469 10.35 -8.67 -6.20
C ASP A 469 9.05 -7.87 -6.28
N SER A 470 8.88 -6.85 -5.42
CA SER A 470 7.64 -6.07 -5.32
C SER A 470 7.54 -4.96 -6.37
N VAL A 471 8.63 -4.23 -6.62
CA VAL A 471 8.62 -3.01 -7.45
C VAL A 471 9.87 -2.93 -8.32
N PRO A 472 9.75 -2.65 -9.63
CA PRO A 472 10.89 -2.36 -10.50
C PRO A 472 11.14 -0.85 -10.54
N TYR A 473 11.80 -0.31 -9.52
CA TYR A 473 11.91 1.14 -9.28
C TYR A 473 12.59 1.86 -10.45
N ALA A 474 13.74 1.37 -10.91
CA ALA A 474 14.50 1.96 -12.02
C ALA A 474 13.65 2.01 -13.31
N ASP A 475 13.04 0.89 -13.69
CA ASP A 475 12.22 0.82 -14.90
C ASP A 475 11.00 1.75 -14.86
N LEU A 476 10.33 1.89 -13.70
CA LEU A 476 9.18 2.81 -13.58
C LEU A 476 9.62 4.27 -13.60
N SER A 477 10.77 4.60 -13.01
CA SER A 477 11.33 5.96 -13.02
C SER A 477 11.68 6.45 -14.42
N ASP A 478 11.98 5.55 -15.35
CA ASP A 478 12.27 5.92 -16.74
C ASP A 478 11.13 6.66 -17.43
N PHE A 479 9.87 6.46 -16.98
CA PHE A 479 8.72 7.24 -17.44
C PHE A 479 8.93 8.76 -17.26
N PHE A 480 9.61 9.15 -16.17
CA PHE A 480 9.91 10.54 -15.85
C PHE A 480 11.27 10.98 -16.40
N ILE A 481 12.29 10.12 -16.33
CA ILE A 481 13.64 10.43 -16.82
C ILE A 481 13.62 10.89 -18.28
N VAL A 482 12.83 10.25 -19.14
CA VAL A 482 12.75 10.66 -20.55
C VAL A 482 12.29 12.11 -20.72
N TRP A 483 11.39 12.61 -19.87
CA TRP A 483 10.93 14.00 -19.94
C TRP A 483 11.93 14.95 -19.26
N LEU A 484 12.50 14.57 -18.12
CA LEU A 484 13.52 15.36 -17.41
C LEU A 484 14.78 15.57 -18.24
N LYS A 485 15.21 14.57 -19.01
CA LYS A 485 16.32 14.73 -19.97
C LYS A 485 16.06 15.83 -20.99
N ARG A 486 14.80 16.01 -21.39
CA ARG A 486 14.39 17.02 -22.36
C ARG A 486 14.24 18.40 -21.71
N SER A 487 13.88 18.48 -20.43
CA SER A 487 13.66 19.75 -19.72
C SER A 487 14.89 20.29 -18.98
N VAL A 488 15.64 19.45 -18.27
CA VAL A 488 16.78 19.83 -17.41
C VAL A 488 18.04 18.97 -17.61
N GLY A 489 18.04 18.06 -18.58
CA GLY A 489 19.18 17.17 -18.83
C GLY A 489 20.52 17.88 -19.06
N ASP A 490 20.50 19.08 -19.64
CA ASP A 490 21.69 19.92 -19.84
C ASP A 490 22.19 20.62 -18.56
N LEU A 491 21.36 20.69 -17.51
CA LEU A 491 21.73 21.25 -16.21
C LEU A 491 22.32 20.19 -15.26
N TYR A 492 21.96 18.92 -15.46
CA TYR A 492 22.40 17.79 -14.63
C TYR A 492 23.00 16.69 -15.49
N LEU A 493 24.14 17.00 -16.14
CA LEU A 493 24.85 16.04 -16.98
C LEU A 493 25.33 14.82 -16.20
N ASP A 494 25.70 15.01 -14.94
CA ASP A 494 26.05 13.96 -13.98
C ASP A 494 24.89 12.97 -13.74
N LEU A 495 23.65 13.46 -13.67
CA LEU A 495 22.47 12.62 -13.42
C LEU A 495 21.92 11.94 -14.69
N PHE A 496 22.13 12.54 -15.87
CA PHE A 496 21.39 12.15 -17.09
C PHE A 496 22.25 11.79 -18.31
N SER A 497 23.58 11.83 -18.20
CA SER A 497 24.50 11.54 -19.33
C SER A 497 24.50 10.07 -19.77
N GLU A 498 24.33 9.12 -18.85
CA GLU A 498 24.46 7.68 -19.13
C GLU A 498 23.24 7.03 -19.77
N GLY A 499 22.14 7.77 -19.99
CA GLY A 499 20.95 7.24 -20.67
C GLY A 499 19.71 7.26 -19.79
N LEU A 500 19.15 6.08 -19.52
CA LEU A 500 18.01 5.86 -18.62
C LEU A 500 18.54 5.62 -17.19
N SER A 501 17.67 5.32 -16.20
CA SER A 501 18.15 5.02 -14.84
C SER A 501 19.16 3.86 -14.81
N PRO A 502 20.07 3.79 -13.82
CA PRO A 502 20.96 2.64 -13.66
C PRO A 502 20.18 1.41 -13.19
N LYS A 503 20.30 0.28 -13.90
CA LYS A 503 19.63 -1.00 -13.55
C LYS A 503 20.60 -2.00 -12.94
N GLU A 504 21.87 -1.95 -13.30
CA GLU A 504 22.85 -2.99 -12.98
C GLU A 504 23.15 -3.10 -11.48
N GLU A 505 22.98 -2.03 -10.72
CA GLU A 505 23.25 -2.01 -9.27
C GLU A 505 21.97 -1.97 -8.42
N GLU A 506 20.79 -2.08 -9.05
CA GLU A 506 19.52 -2.05 -8.35
C GLU A 506 19.31 -3.34 -7.53
N CYS A 507 19.05 -3.20 -6.23
CA CYS A 507 18.88 -4.30 -5.28
C CYS A 507 17.48 -4.94 -5.35
N ILE A 508 17.06 -5.48 -6.50
CA ILE A 508 15.76 -6.16 -6.67
C ILE A 508 15.91 -7.55 -7.30
N VAL A 509 14.82 -8.33 -7.24
CA VAL A 509 14.66 -9.54 -8.05
C VAL A 509 13.82 -9.21 -9.29
N ASN A 510 14.42 -9.42 -10.45
CA ASN A 510 13.81 -9.23 -11.76
C ASN A 510 14.27 -10.32 -12.72
N LYS A 511 13.45 -11.35 -12.88
CA LYS A 511 13.77 -12.52 -13.72
C LYS A 511 14.01 -12.16 -15.19
N ALA A 512 13.36 -11.10 -15.70
CA ALA A 512 13.54 -10.67 -17.09
C ALA A 512 14.95 -10.13 -17.37
N GLU A 513 15.63 -9.66 -16.32
CA GLU A 513 16.98 -9.09 -16.37
C GLU A 513 18.04 -10.04 -15.80
N GLY A 514 17.66 -11.28 -15.44
CA GLY A 514 18.57 -12.24 -14.83
C GLY A 514 18.93 -11.95 -13.37
N LYS A 515 18.23 -11.01 -12.71
CA LYS A 515 18.38 -10.71 -11.27
C LYS A 515 17.54 -11.71 -10.47
N ASP A 516 18.18 -12.72 -9.88
CA ASP A 516 17.53 -13.75 -9.07
C ASP A 516 17.72 -13.52 -7.56
N LYS A 517 17.28 -14.48 -6.73
CA LYS A 517 17.44 -14.43 -5.27
C LYS A 517 18.90 -14.24 -4.86
N VAL A 518 19.83 -14.92 -5.53
CA VAL A 518 21.26 -14.89 -5.21
C VAL A 518 21.87 -13.53 -5.55
N TYR A 519 21.46 -12.94 -6.68
CA TYR A 519 21.83 -11.58 -7.02
C TYR A 519 21.35 -10.59 -5.95
N PHE A 520 20.07 -10.65 -5.55
CA PHE A 520 19.53 -9.79 -4.51
C PHE A 520 20.28 -9.91 -3.19
N GLU A 521 20.48 -11.14 -2.69
CA GLU A 521 21.19 -11.39 -1.43
C GLU A 521 22.62 -10.83 -1.48
N ASN A 522 23.33 -11.00 -2.60
CA ASN A 522 24.70 -10.49 -2.74
C ASN A 522 24.79 -8.97 -2.78
N THR A 523 23.94 -8.33 -3.58
CA THR A 523 23.94 -6.86 -3.73
C THR A 523 23.44 -6.21 -2.43
N MET A 524 22.39 -6.75 -1.81
CA MET A 524 21.90 -6.27 -0.52
C MET A 524 22.94 -6.46 0.59
N ARG A 525 23.60 -7.62 0.64
CA ARG A 525 24.70 -7.87 1.60
C ARG A 525 25.81 -6.85 1.40
N LYS A 526 26.19 -6.53 0.17
CA LYS A 526 27.22 -5.53 -0.12
C LYS A 526 26.81 -4.14 0.37
N ALA A 527 25.61 -3.68 0.03
CA ALA A 527 25.08 -2.40 0.51
C ALA A 527 25.03 -2.33 2.04
N MET A 528 24.56 -3.39 2.69
CA MET A 528 24.48 -3.46 4.15
C MET A 528 25.85 -3.59 4.84
N SER A 529 26.85 -4.16 4.15
CA SER A 529 28.23 -4.20 4.65
C SER A 529 28.86 -2.80 4.64
N GLU A 530 28.62 -2.04 3.58
CA GLU A 530 29.05 -0.65 3.48
C GLU A 530 28.34 0.25 4.50
N ALA A 531 27.03 0.07 4.70
CA ALA A 531 26.29 0.75 5.76
C ALA A 531 26.89 0.44 7.15
N ARG A 532 27.31 -0.80 7.39
CA ARG A 532 27.96 -1.20 8.65
C ARG A 532 29.32 -0.55 8.80
N ARG A 533 30.13 -0.48 7.72
CA ARG A 533 31.44 0.17 7.70
C ARG A 533 31.31 1.65 8.08
N VAL A 534 30.31 2.34 7.54
CA VAL A 534 30.06 3.78 7.79
C VAL A 534 29.51 4.04 9.19
N LEU A 535 28.74 3.12 9.76
CA LEU A 535 28.15 3.29 11.09
C LEU A 535 29.21 3.10 12.19
N ALA A 536 29.26 4.03 13.13
CA ALA A 536 30.11 3.91 14.32
C ALA A 536 29.80 2.62 15.12
N PRO A 537 30.77 2.06 15.88
CA PRO A 537 30.59 0.78 16.57
C PRO A 537 29.42 0.74 17.58
N GLU A 538 29.13 1.86 18.23
CA GLU A 538 28.00 2.01 19.16
C GLU A 538 26.76 2.65 18.50
N GLY A 539 26.80 2.86 17.18
CA GLY A 539 25.73 3.43 16.39
C GLY A 539 24.54 2.51 16.22
N ILE A 540 23.44 3.08 15.71
CA ILE A 540 22.17 2.38 15.50
C ILE A 540 21.89 2.24 14.01
N CYS A 541 21.50 1.06 13.56
CA CYS A 541 20.89 0.90 12.24
C CYS A 541 19.40 0.59 12.39
N VAL A 542 18.55 1.24 11.59
CA VAL A 542 17.13 0.95 11.45
C VAL A 542 16.85 0.68 9.98
N VAL A 543 16.32 -0.51 9.69
CA VAL A 543 15.89 -0.90 8.35
C VAL A 543 14.38 -1.07 8.34
N VAL A 544 13.70 -0.31 7.47
CA VAL A 544 12.27 -0.48 7.21
C VAL A 544 12.11 -1.59 6.19
N PHE A 545 11.26 -2.57 6.48
CA PHE A 545 11.00 -3.62 5.51
C PHE A 545 9.58 -4.18 5.65
N ALA A 546 8.93 -4.41 4.50
CA ALA A 546 7.64 -5.05 4.42
C ALA A 546 7.58 -5.94 3.18
N HIS A 547 7.39 -7.25 3.38
CA HIS A 547 7.26 -8.19 2.27
C HIS A 547 6.21 -9.26 2.52
N LYS A 548 5.44 -9.60 1.48
CA LYS A 548 4.36 -10.60 1.56
C LYS A 548 4.87 -12.03 1.67
N SER A 549 5.99 -12.34 1.02
CA SER A 549 6.55 -13.70 0.98
C SER A 549 7.65 -13.91 2.02
N THR A 550 7.78 -15.16 2.47
CA THR A 550 8.86 -15.62 3.34
C THR A 550 10.22 -15.48 2.70
N ASP A 551 10.28 -15.78 1.40
CA ASP A 551 11.53 -15.82 0.66
C ASP A 551 12.17 -14.43 0.60
N GLY A 552 11.36 -13.37 0.47
CA GLY A 552 11.84 -11.99 0.52
C GLY A 552 12.35 -11.58 1.91
N TRP A 553 11.64 -11.99 2.98
CA TRP A 553 12.09 -11.80 4.36
C TRP A 553 13.40 -12.55 4.66
N GLU A 554 13.46 -13.82 4.29
CA GLU A 554 14.64 -14.66 4.47
C GLU A 554 15.84 -14.06 3.73
N ALA A 555 15.68 -13.68 2.47
CA ALA A 555 16.75 -13.08 1.67
C ALA A 555 17.27 -11.77 2.28
N GLN A 556 16.37 -10.88 2.70
CA GLN A 556 16.75 -9.60 3.34
C GLN A 556 17.49 -9.83 4.66
N LEU A 557 16.93 -10.64 5.55
CA LEU A 557 17.51 -10.94 6.86
C LEU A 557 18.85 -11.66 6.72
N GLN A 558 18.95 -12.64 5.81
CA GLN A 558 20.19 -13.36 5.54
C GLN A 558 21.28 -12.42 5.04
N ALA A 559 20.96 -11.53 4.09
CA ALA A 559 21.89 -10.52 3.60
C ALA A 559 22.41 -9.60 4.71
N MET A 560 21.55 -9.20 5.65
CA MET A 560 21.95 -8.39 6.81
C MET A 560 22.84 -9.15 7.80
N ILE A 561 22.49 -10.40 8.14
CA ILE A 561 23.27 -11.24 9.05
C ILE A 561 24.67 -11.50 8.48
N ASP A 562 24.76 -11.79 7.17
CA ASP A 562 26.02 -12.02 6.47
C ASP A 562 26.84 -10.74 6.31
N ALA A 563 26.20 -9.57 6.26
CA ALA A 563 26.85 -8.26 6.32
C ALA A 563 27.37 -7.90 7.73
N GLY A 564 27.13 -8.74 8.73
CA GLY A 564 27.63 -8.53 10.10
C GLY A 564 26.71 -7.73 11.00
N TRP A 565 25.41 -7.67 10.69
CA TRP A 565 24.40 -7.06 11.55
C TRP A 565 23.85 -8.06 12.56
N MET A 566 23.68 -7.56 13.79
CA MET A 566 22.89 -8.21 14.83
C MET A 566 21.55 -7.48 14.93
N ILE A 567 20.45 -8.22 14.83
CA ILE A 567 19.09 -7.67 14.89
C ILE A 567 18.63 -7.76 16.34
N THR A 568 18.43 -6.61 16.99
CA THR A 568 18.13 -6.51 18.43
C THR A 568 16.66 -6.22 18.71
N GLY A 569 15.91 -5.78 17.70
CA GLY A 569 14.51 -5.41 17.85
C GLY A 569 13.77 -5.38 16.52
N SER A 570 12.46 -5.55 16.58
CA SER A 570 11.56 -5.39 15.45
C SER A 570 10.30 -4.68 15.95
N TRP A 571 9.84 -3.68 15.21
CA TRP A 571 8.65 -2.92 15.59
C TRP A 571 7.71 -2.79 14.39
N PRO A 572 6.52 -3.42 14.41
CA PRO A 572 5.50 -3.19 13.41
C PRO A 572 4.91 -1.79 13.64
N ILE A 573 4.89 -0.98 12.59
CA ILE A 573 4.31 0.36 12.60
C ILE A 573 3.34 0.46 11.42
N ASP A 574 2.10 0.85 11.69
CA ASP A 574 1.09 1.09 10.67
C ASP A 574 1.42 2.38 9.91
N THR A 575 1.89 2.23 8.67
CA THR A 575 2.34 3.35 7.83
C THR A 575 1.37 3.68 6.69
N GLU A 576 0.27 2.94 6.53
CA GLU A 576 -0.69 3.10 5.43
C GLU A 576 -2.00 3.80 5.84
N LEU A 577 -2.61 4.53 4.89
CA LEU A 577 -3.86 5.28 5.12
C LEU A 577 -5.05 4.35 5.43
N ALA A 578 -5.80 4.66 6.49
CA ALA A 578 -7.03 3.98 6.92
C ALA A 578 -8.13 3.84 5.83
N THR A 579 -8.04 4.62 4.74
CA THR A 579 -8.94 4.55 3.58
C THR A 579 -8.53 3.47 2.57
N ARG A 580 -7.23 3.21 2.37
CA ARG A 580 -6.71 2.06 1.60
C ARG A 580 -7.10 0.73 2.24
N LEU A 581 -7.19 0.73 3.57
CA LEU A 581 -7.60 -0.40 4.43
C LEU A 581 -9.03 -0.91 4.19
N ARG A 582 -9.94 -0.11 3.61
CA ARG A 582 -11.35 -0.52 3.40
C ARG A 582 -11.64 -1.03 1.98
N GLY A 583 -10.84 -0.63 0.99
CA GLY A 583 -11.05 -0.96 -0.44
C GLY A 583 -10.33 -2.22 -0.93
N MET A 584 -9.32 -2.72 -0.19
CA MET A 584 -8.58 -3.93 -0.56
C MET A 584 -8.73 -4.99 0.52
N ASN A 585 -9.61 -5.96 0.29
CA ASN A 585 -9.68 -7.23 1.02
C ASN A 585 -8.46 -8.16 0.75
N SER A 586 -7.28 -7.59 0.45
CA SER A 586 -6.03 -8.34 0.41
C SER A 586 -5.22 -7.95 1.63
N ALA A 587 -4.89 -8.92 2.48
CA ALA A 587 -3.95 -8.79 3.59
C ALA A 587 -2.51 -8.53 3.09
N ALA A 588 -2.30 -7.47 2.31
CA ALA A 588 -0.99 -6.85 2.22
C ALA A 588 -0.65 -6.34 3.63
N LEU A 589 0.58 -6.62 4.12
CA LEU A 589 1.00 -6.23 5.46
C LEU A 589 0.59 -4.79 5.73
N VAL A 590 -0.36 -4.64 6.65
CA VAL A 590 -0.95 -3.36 7.08
C VAL A 590 0.11 -2.46 7.75
N SER A 591 1.22 -3.08 8.16
CA SER A 591 2.28 -2.50 8.98
C SER A 591 3.65 -2.77 8.33
N SER A 592 4.51 -1.75 8.28
CA SER A 592 5.93 -1.92 7.97
C SER A 592 6.68 -2.31 9.25
N VAL A 593 7.69 -3.16 9.14
CA VAL A 593 8.47 -3.58 10.31
C VAL A 593 9.79 -2.84 10.31
N HIS A 594 10.09 -2.16 11.41
CA HIS A 594 11.34 -1.45 11.65
C HIS A 594 12.29 -2.38 12.39
N LEU A 595 13.31 -2.87 11.70
CA LEU A 595 14.35 -3.73 12.26
C LEU A 595 15.44 -2.86 12.90
N VAL A 596 15.59 -2.96 14.22
CA VAL A 596 16.65 -2.27 14.97
C VAL A 596 17.87 -3.17 15.01
N CYS A 597 18.98 -2.68 14.50
CA CYS A 597 20.21 -3.43 14.30
C CYS A 597 21.41 -2.76 14.97
N ARG A 598 22.42 -3.57 15.29
CA ARG A 598 23.72 -3.16 15.80
C ARG A 598 24.86 -3.84 15.03
N PRO A 599 26.01 -3.19 14.84
CA PRO A 599 27.19 -3.88 14.33
C PRO A 599 27.59 -5.03 15.27
N ARG A 600 27.88 -6.21 14.72
CA ARG A 600 28.46 -7.31 15.49
C ARG A 600 29.89 -6.94 15.92
N LYS A 601 30.23 -7.14 17.21
CA LYS A 601 31.51 -6.71 17.81
C LYS A 601 32.71 -7.60 17.48
N ASP A 602 32.49 -8.84 16.99
CA ASP A 602 33.53 -9.89 16.92
C ASP A 602 33.77 -10.50 15.53
N ILE A 603 33.64 -9.73 14.43
CA ILE A 603 33.93 -10.25 13.07
C ILE A 603 35.40 -10.68 12.92
N ASP A 604 36.32 -10.01 13.60
CA ASP A 604 37.76 -10.28 13.49
C ASP A 604 38.25 -11.40 14.45
N ASN A 605 37.37 -11.97 15.27
CA ASN A 605 37.71 -13.02 16.23
C ASN A 605 36.94 -14.33 15.95
N PRO A 606 37.53 -15.31 15.22
CA PRO A 606 36.81 -16.46 14.67
C PRO A 606 36.23 -17.46 15.69
N ILE A 607 36.70 -17.43 16.94
CA ILE A 607 36.30 -18.41 17.97
C ILE A 607 34.99 -18.00 18.66
N ASP A 608 34.82 -16.70 18.93
CA ASP A 608 33.61 -16.15 19.54
C ASP A 608 32.49 -15.89 18.52
N SER A 609 32.77 -16.10 17.23
CA SER A 609 31.86 -15.85 16.12
C SER A 609 30.99 -17.06 15.73
N VAL A 610 31.21 -18.25 16.32
CA VAL A 610 30.45 -19.48 16.06
C VAL A 610 29.56 -19.82 17.25
N GLY A 611 28.24 -19.91 17.03
CA GLY A 611 27.28 -20.28 18.06
C GLY A 611 26.95 -21.78 18.07
N ASP A 612 26.85 -22.37 19.27
CA ASP A 612 26.32 -23.74 19.43
C ASP A 612 24.78 -23.71 19.32
N TRP A 613 24.25 -24.52 18.41
CA TRP A 613 22.82 -24.67 18.20
C TRP A 613 22.04 -25.04 19.47
N ARG A 614 22.64 -25.82 20.38
CA ARG A 614 22.01 -26.22 21.65
C ARG A 614 21.78 -25.03 22.57
N ASP A 615 22.77 -24.14 22.65
CA ASP A 615 22.68 -22.95 23.49
C ASP A 615 21.63 -21.98 22.96
N ILE A 616 21.58 -21.81 21.63
CA ILE A 616 20.56 -20.98 20.96
C ILE A 616 19.15 -21.52 21.20
N LEU A 617 18.94 -22.84 21.05
CA LEU A 617 17.64 -23.46 21.33
C LEU A 617 17.25 -23.39 22.81
N TYR A 618 18.23 -23.40 23.71
CA TYR A 618 18.00 -23.24 25.14
C TYR A 618 17.61 -21.79 25.48
N GLU A 619 18.28 -20.80 24.89
CA GLU A 619 18.06 -19.37 25.17
C GLU A 619 16.78 -18.81 24.53
N LEU A 620 16.44 -19.26 23.31
CA LEU A 620 15.32 -18.73 22.52
C LEU A 620 13.99 -18.66 23.29
N PRO A 621 13.50 -19.71 23.97
CA PRO A 621 12.23 -19.64 24.71
C PRO A 621 12.27 -18.64 25.87
N HIS A 622 13.41 -18.53 26.56
CA HIS A 622 13.57 -17.60 27.68
C HIS A 622 13.50 -16.14 27.18
N ARG A 623 14.18 -15.85 26.06
CA ARG A 623 14.18 -14.53 25.44
C ARG A 623 12.78 -14.10 24.98
N ILE A 624 12.04 -15.01 24.35
CA ILE A 624 10.66 -14.75 23.91
C ILE A 624 9.73 -14.51 25.11
N HIS A 625 9.83 -15.32 26.16
CA HIS A 625 9.00 -15.17 27.36
C HIS A 625 9.22 -13.81 28.06
N GLU A 626 10.48 -13.41 28.24
CA GLU A 626 10.85 -12.11 28.80
C GLU A 626 10.24 -10.96 27.98
N TRP A 627 10.39 -11.01 26.66
CA TRP A 627 9.95 -9.91 25.79
C TRP A 627 8.43 -9.84 25.66
N MET A 628 7.74 -10.97 25.48
CA MET A 628 6.26 -11.01 25.43
C MET A 628 5.63 -10.49 26.71
N SER A 629 6.24 -10.79 27.86
CA SER A 629 5.77 -10.27 29.16
C SER A 629 5.86 -8.75 29.22
N LYS A 630 6.98 -8.18 28.78
CA LYS A 630 7.18 -6.73 28.70
C LYS A 630 6.22 -6.05 27.72
N LEU A 631 6.06 -6.61 26.52
CA LEU A 631 5.13 -6.07 25.50
C LEU A 631 3.70 -6.00 26.04
N ARG A 632 3.28 -7.02 26.79
CA ARG A 632 1.97 -7.02 27.46
C ARG A 632 1.83 -5.90 28.48
N GLU A 633 2.84 -5.67 29.32
CA GLU A 633 2.83 -4.57 30.30
C GLU A 633 2.75 -3.20 29.61
N GLU A 634 3.36 -3.08 28.43
CA GLU A 634 3.34 -1.86 27.59
C GLU A 634 2.08 -1.78 26.70
N GLY A 635 1.17 -2.77 26.76
CA GLY A 635 -0.10 -2.78 26.02
C GLY A 635 -0.02 -3.28 24.57
N VAL A 636 1.14 -3.75 24.11
CA VAL A 636 1.34 -4.35 22.78
C VAL A 636 0.89 -5.80 22.81
N VAL A 637 -0.17 -6.13 22.06
CA VAL A 637 -0.82 -7.45 22.07
C VAL A 637 -1.15 -7.95 20.66
N GLY A 638 -1.43 -9.25 20.51
CA GLY A 638 -1.88 -9.83 19.24
C GLY A 638 -0.78 -9.95 18.19
N ALA A 639 -1.11 -9.79 16.90
CA ALA A 639 -0.15 -9.92 15.81
C ALA A 639 1.08 -9.02 15.99
N ASP A 640 0.90 -7.80 16.51
CA ASP A 640 2.02 -6.86 16.72
C ASP A 640 3.02 -7.39 17.75
N SER A 641 2.53 -8.09 18.78
CA SER A 641 3.40 -8.73 19.77
C SER A 641 4.23 -9.88 19.17
N ILE A 642 3.64 -10.64 18.23
CA ILE A 642 4.35 -11.70 17.48
C ILE A 642 5.51 -11.07 16.68
N PHE A 643 5.19 -10.09 15.82
CA PHE A 643 6.19 -9.45 14.97
C PHE A 643 7.23 -8.68 15.79
N SER A 644 6.87 -8.15 16.95
CA SER A 644 7.81 -7.46 17.86
C SER A 644 8.76 -8.40 18.60
N CYS A 645 8.44 -9.70 18.67
CA CYS A 645 9.30 -10.72 19.25
C CYS A 645 10.30 -11.32 18.26
N ILE A 646 10.08 -11.15 16.95
CA ILE A 646 10.98 -11.71 15.92
C ILE A 646 12.37 -11.08 16.04
N GLY A 647 12.49 -9.78 16.26
CA GLY A 647 13.77 -9.08 16.41
C GLY A 647 14.59 -9.61 17.59
N PRO A 648 14.06 -9.60 18.82
CA PRO A 648 14.73 -10.20 19.98
C PRO A 648 15.06 -11.70 19.81
N ALA A 649 14.21 -12.46 19.10
CA ALA A 649 14.55 -13.84 18.76
C ALA A 649 15.71 -13.89 17.76
N LEU A 650 15.72 -13.05 16.72
CA LEU A 650 16.81 -12.96 15.76
C LEU A 650 18.11 -12.50 16.42
N GLU A 651 18.09 -11.77 17.53
CA GLU A 651 19.28 -11.36 18.29
C GLU A 651 20.13 -12.56 18.71
N VAL A 652 19.50 -13.60 19.26
CA VAL A 652 20.14 -14.82 19.77
C VAL A 652 20.91 -15.55 18.66
N TYR A 653 20.41 -15.50 17.43
CA TYR A 653 21.02 -16.13 16.27
C TYR A 653 22.03 -15.21 15.55
N SER A 654 21.62 -13.97 15.27
CA SER A 654 22.37 -12.99 14.46
C SER A 654 23.60 -12.40 15.17
N ARG A 655 23.73 -12.56 16.49
CA ARG A 655 24.97 -12.23 17.20
C ARG A 655 26.15 -13.11 16.77
N TYR A 656 25.90 -14.30 16.23
CA TYR A 656 26.93 -15.19 15.68
C TYR A 656 27.06 -15.02 14.16
N SER A 657 28.26 -15.23 13.65
CA SER A 657 28.53 -15.30 12.19
C SER A 657 28.06 -16.60 11.57
N ILE A 658 28.16 -17.68 12.32
CA ILE A 658 27.77 -19.03 11.91
C ILE A 658 27.17 -19.71 13.14
N VAL A 659 26.14 -20.52 12.93
CA VAL A 659 25.57 -21.38 13.96
C VAL A 659 25.71 -22.81 13.52
N GLU A 660 26.28 -23.66 14.38
CA GLU A 660 26.58 -25.05 14.05
C GLU A 660 25.91 -26.02 15.02
N LYS A 661 25.51 -27.17 14.50
CA LYS A 661 25.11 -28.32 15.31
C LYS A 661 26.37 -29.00 15.85
N ALA A 662 26.22 -29.84 16.87
CA ALA A 662 27.32 -30.68 17.38
C ALA A 662 27.98 -31.59 16.31
N SER A 663 27.32 -31.81 15.17
CA SER A 663 27.86 -32.51 14.00
C SER A 663 28.78 -31.66 13.11
N GLY A 664 28.88 -30.35 13.35
CA GLY A 664 29.54 -29.38 12.46
C GLY A 664 28.66 -28.92 11.28
N GLU A 665 27.38 -29.30 11.25
CA GLU A 665 26.45 -28.83 10.21
C GLU A 665 26.00 -27.39 10.51
N LYS A 666 26.11 -26.49 9.53
CA LYS A 666 25.61 -25.11 9.62
C LYS A 666 24.08 -25.10 9.63
N VAL A 667 23.51 -24.45 10.64
CA VAL A 667 22.08 -24.16 10.73
C VAL A 667 21.74 -23.01 9.80
N THR A 668 20.65 -23.14 9.04
CA THR A 668 20.18 -22.06 8.15
C THR A 668 19.23 -21.12 8.88
N LEU A 669 19.13 -19.87 8.44
CA LEU A 669 18.13 -18.93 8.98
C LEU A 669 16.71 -19.48 8.85
N ARG A 670 16.42 -20.17 7.75
CA ARG A 670 15.13 -20.82 7.52
C ARG A 670 14.80 -21.85 8.61
N GLU A 671 15.74 -22.75 8.91
CA GLU A 671 15.60 -23.74 9.99
C GLU A 671 15.39 -23.02 11.34
N TYR A 672 16.14 -21.95 11.61
CA TYR A 672 15.97 -21.17 12.84
C TYR A 672 14.59 -20.52 12.96
N LEU A 673 14.11 -19.88 11.88
CA LEU A 673 12.82 -19.20 11.87
C LEU A 673 11.67 -20.17 12.18
N GLU A 674 11.72 -21.43 11.73
CA GLU A 674 10.74 -22.45 12.09
C GLU A 674 10.66 -22.65 13.61
N HIS A 675 11.80 -22.66 14.31
CA HIS A 675 11.86 -22.73 15.77
C HIS A 675 11.36 -21.45 16.45
N VAL A 676 11.69 -20.27 15.90
CA VAL A 676 11.17 -18.98 16.40
C VAL A 676 9.65 -18.97 16.34
N TRP A 677 9.05 -19.33 15.20
CA TRP A 677 7.59 -19.40 15.05
C TRP A 677 6.96 -20.38 16.02
N GLY A 678 7.57 -21.55 16.25
CA GLY A 678 7.11 -22.51 17.25
C GLY A 678 7.15 -21.95 18.67
N ALA A 679 8.24 -21.29 19.05
CA ALA A 679 8.41 -20.72 20.39
C ALA A 679 7.45 -19.54 20.64
N VAL A 680 7.31 -18.62 19.68
CA VAL A 680 6.36 -17.49 19.77
C VAL A 680 4.92 -18.00 19.82
N SER A 681 4.57 -19.00 19.01
CA SER A 681 3.22 -19.59 19.03
C SER A 681 2.91 -20.23 20.38
N LYS A 682 3.86 -20.97 20.95
CA LYS A 682 3.72 -21.57 22.28
C LYS A 682 3.49 -20.52 23.36
N GLU A 683 4.27 -19.44 23.33
CA GLU A 683 4.16 -18.38 24.34
C GLU A 683 2.87 -17.57 24.18
N ALA A 684 2.48 -17.25 22.94
CA ALA A 684 1.19 -16.65 22.65
C ALA A 684 0.03 -17.52 23.15
N MET A 685 0.11 -18.84 23.04
CA MET A 685 -0.89 -19.75 23.62
C MET A 685 -0.94 -19.65 25.13
N ASN A 686 0.20 -19.61 25.83
CA ASN A 686 0.24 -19.44 27.28
C ASN A 686 -0.43 -18.13 27.71
N MET A 687 -0.29 -17.06 26.92
CA MET A 687 -0.96 -15.78 27.17
C MET A 687 -2.47 -15.83 26.93
N ILE A 688 -2.93 -16.54 25.89
CA ILE A 688 -4.37 -16.72 25.64
C ILE A 688 -5.03 -17.56 26.74
N PHE A 689 -4.31 -18.54 27.29
CA PHE A 689 -4.80 -19.50 28.28
C PHE A 689 -4.09 -19.35 29.63
N GLU A 690 -4.17 -18.18 30.27
CA GLU A 690 -3.53 -17.90 31.56
C GLU A 690 -3.72 -19.04 32.58
N GLY A 691 -2.60 -19.58 33.10
CA GLY A 691 -2.60 -20.60 34.17
C GLY A 691 -2.91 -22.04 33.71
N ALA A 692 -2.78 -22.35 32.42
CA ALA A 692 -2.88 -23.71 31.88
C ALA A 692 -1.74 -24.02 30.91
N ASP A 693 -1.26 -25.28 30.91
CA ASP A 693 -0.42 -25.78 29.82
C ASP A 693 -1.27 -25.91 28.55
N ALA A 694 -0.99 -25.07 27.54
CA ALA A 694 -1.70 -25.06 26.28
C ALA A 694 -1.62 -26.40 25.51
N THR A 695 -0.68 -27.30 25.87
CA THR A 695 -0.58 -28.65 25.29
C THR A 695 -1.80 -29.52 25.61
N GLY A 696 -2.60 -29.17 26.64
CA GLY A 696 -3.80 -29.91 27.03
C GLY A 696 -5.04 -29.72 26.12
N PHE A 697 -4.98 -28.82 25.15
CA PHE A 697 -6.04 -28.56 24.16
C PHE A 697 -5.76 -29.26 22.83
N GLU A 698 -6.80 -29.70 22.13
CA GLU A 698 -6.71 -30.35 20.81
C GLU A 698 -6.27 -29.38 19.69
N GLU A 699 -5.78 -29.91 18.57
CA GLU A 699 -5.23 -29.12 17.44
C GLU A 699 -6.21 -28.06 16.90
N ASP A 700 -7.50 -28.39 16.84
CA ASP A 700 -8.56 -27.50 16.35
C ASP A 700 -8.78 -26.30 17.29
N ALA A 701 -8.77 -26.54 18.60
CA ALA A 701 -8.89 -25.52 19.63
C ALA A 701 -7.71 -24.54 19.62
N ARG A 702 -6.47 -25.06 19.57
CA ARG A 702 -5.25 -24.24 19.50
C ARG A 702 -5.22 -23.39 18.23
N LEU A 703 -5.51 -24.02 17.08
CA LEU A 703 -5.57 -23.33 15.79
C LEU A 703 -6.61 -22.21 15.79
N THR A 704 -7.82 -22.47 16.28
CA THR A 704 -8.90 -21.47 16.31
C THR A 704 -8.57 -20.29 17.21
N ALA A 705 -8.00 -20.54 18.39
CA ALA A 705 -7.64 -19.47 19.32
C ALA A 705 -6.55 -18.56 18.73
N MET A 706 -5.47 -19.14 18.19
CA MET A 706 -4.38 -18.37 17.57
C MET A 706 -4.85 -17.57 16.35
N TRP A 707 -5.72 -18.17 15.53
CA TRP A 707 -6.27 -17.54 14.34
C TRP A 707 -7.14 -16.33 14.69
N LEU A 708 -8.04 -16.47 15.68
CA LEU A 708 -8.87 -15.35 16.14
C LEU A 708 -8.04 -14.26 16.83
N TRP A 709 -6.99 -14.65 17.56
CA TRP A 709 -6.07 -13.71 18.18
C TRP A 709 -5.29 -12.89 17.15
N THR A 710 -4.85 -13.53 16.06
CA THR A 710 -4.20 -12.85 14.92
C THR A 710 -5.14 -11.88 14.21
N LEU A 711 -6.44 -12.19 14.14
CA LEU A 711 -7.45 -11.33 13.51
C LEU A 711 -7.86 -10.12 14.37
N LYS A 712 -7.78 -10.24 15.69
CA LYS A 712 -8.26 -9.20 16.63
C LYS A 712 -7.45 -7.90 16.55
N THR A 713 -6.17 -7.95 16.19
CA THR A 713 -5.33 -6.75 16.00
C THR A 713 -5.70 -5.95 14.77
N GLY A 714 -6.26 -6.57 13.73
CA GLY A 714 -6.77 -5.84 12.55
C GLY A 714 -8.07 -5.06 12.80
N THR A 715 -8.66 -5.12 14.00
CA THR A 715 -10.01 -4.59 14.27
C THR A 715 -10.16 -3.70 15.51
N SER A 716 -9.12 -3.43 16.30
CA SER A 716 -9.27 -2.55 17.46
C SER A 716 -9.17 -1.07 17.10
N GLU A 717 -10.32 -0.37 17.25
CA GLU A 717 -10.55 1.09 17.39
C GLU A 717 -11.40 1.83 16.36
N HIS A 718 -12.12 1.20 15.42
CA HIS A 718 -13.08 1.96 14.57
C HIS A 718 -14.44 1.28 14.34
N MET A 719 -15.15 0.95 15.42
CA MET A 719 -16.59 0.62 15.36
C MET A 719 -17.46 1.52 16.24
N SER A 720 -17.20 2.84 16.24
CA SER A 720 -18.20 3.81 16.67
C SER A 720 -18.14 5.13 15.89
N SER A 721 -18.46 5.08 14.60
CA SER A 721 -19.14 6.18 13.93
C SER A 721 -20.00 5.60 12.81
N LYS A 722 -21.30 5.92 12.85
CA LYS A 722 -22.18 5.76 11.70
C LYS A 722 -21.61 6.67 10.60
N ASP A 723 -21.29 6.14 9.42
CA ASP A 723 -21.47 6.89 8.19
C ASP A 723 -21.45 5.97 6.95
N GLU A 724 -22.35 6.33 6.03
CA GLU A 724 -22.73 5.67 4.79
C GLU A 724 -21.67 5.91 3.71
N HIS A 725 -20.80 4.94 3.42
CA HIS A 725 -20.00 4.92 2.20
C HIS A 725 -19.86 3.48 1.70
N GLU A 726 -20.50 3.20 0.57
CA GLU A 726 -20.50 1.90 -0.12
C GLU A 726 -19.20 1.70 -0.92
N ASP A 727 -18.44 0.70 -0.49
CA ASP A 727 -17.50 -0.22 -1.16
C ASP A 727 -17.06 0.10 -2.61
N GLU A 728 -15.75 0.33 -2.77
CA GLU A 728 -15.00 0.33 -4.03
C GLU A 728 -14.37 -1.07 -4.25
N GLU A 729 -14.71 -1.75 -5.35
CA GLU A 729 -14.03 -2.97 -5.82
C GLU A 729 -13.13 -2.62 -7.03
N ASP A 730 -11.84 -2.90 -6.88
CA ASP A 730 -10.87 -3.06 -7.98
C ASP A 730 -10.83 -4.55 -8.39
N GLU A 731 -11.56 -4.88 -9.45
CA GLU A 731 -11.54 -6.22 -10.05
C GLU A 731 -10.30 -6.41 -10.94
N GLU A 732 -9.33 -7.20 -10.46
CA GLU A 732 -8.49 -8.00 -11.35
C GLU A 732 -9.19 -9.29 -11.75
N ASP A 733 -8.92 -9.68 -12.99
CA ASP A 733 -9.50 -10.84 -13.66
C ASP A 733 -8.94 -12.16 -13.13
N GLU A 734 -9.63 -12.78 -12.18
CA GLU A 734 -9.48 -14.21 -11.87
C GLU A 734 -10.73 -15.04 -12.23
N ASP A 735 -10.48 -16.20 -12.84
CA ASP A 735 -11.41 -17.18 -13.38
C ASP A 735 -12.56 -17.58 -12.45
N GLU A 736 -13.80 -17.30 -12.84
CA GLU A 736 -14.97 -17.99 -12.29
C GLU A 736 -15.96 -18.38 -13.39
N SER A 737 -16.00 -19.68 -13.66
CA SER A 737 -17.23 -20.33 -14.07
C SER A 737 -18.20 -20.40 -12.88
N SER A 738 -19.41 -19.89 -13.11
CA SER A 738 -20.69 -20.16 -12.43
C SER A 738 -21.11 -19.33 -11.19
N SER A 739 -22.14 -18.52 -11.46
CA SER A 739 -23.25 -18.08 -10.59
C SER A 739 -23.01 -17.15 -9.38
N LYS A 740 -23.20 -15.85 -9.66
CA LYS A 740 -23.84 -14.78 -8.86
C LYS A 740 -24.07 -15.04 -7.36
N LYS A 741 -23.24 -14.41 -6.53
CA LYS A 741 -23.58 -13.61 -5.32
C LYS A 741 -22.34 -12.76 -4.96
N SER A 742 -22.53 -11.47 -4.69
CA SER A 742 -21.48 -10.50 -4.32
C SER A 742 -20.53 -11.05 -3.25
N LYS A 743 -19.24 -11.18 -3.56
CA LYS A 743 -18.21 -11.65 -2.63
C LYS A 743 -17.80 -10.52 -1.70
N LYS A 744 -18.59 -10.28 -0.64
CA LYS A 744 -18.00 -9.81 0.62
C LYS A 744 -16.95 -10.84 1.04
N SER A 745 -15.76 -10.41 1.46
CA SER A 745 -14.77 -11.33 2.05
C SER A 745 -15.46 -12.12 3.16
N LYS A 746 -15.33 -13.44 3.11
CA LYS A 746 -15.93 -14.29 4.14
C LYS A 746 -15.23 -13.97 5.48
N PRO A 747 -15.97 -13.83 6.59
CA PRO A 747 -15.38 -13.55 7.89
C PRO A 747 -14.35 -14.62 8.28
N PHE A 748 -13.35 -14.23 9.09
CA PHE A 748 -12.27 -15.09 9.62
C PHE A 748 -11.23 -15.61 8.61
N THR A 749 -10.91 -14.82 7.58
CA THR A 749 -9.93 -15.19 6.52
C THR A 749 -8.53 -14.66 6.83
N LEU A 750 -7.49 -15.47 6.58
CA LEU A 750 -6.06 -15.12 6.59
C LEU A 750 -5.41 -15.47 5.24
N ASP A 751 -4.26 -14.86 4.94
CA ASP A 751 -3.39 -15.31 3.85
C ASP A 751 -2.94 -16.76 4.09
N TYR A 752 -2.81 -17.56 3.02
CA TYR A 752 -2.51 -18.99 3.14
C TYR A 752 -1.16 -19.25 3.82
N ASP A 753 -0.13 -18.44 3.57
CA ASP A 753 1.19 -18.62 4.17
C ASP A 753 1.16 -18.33 5.68
N THR A 754 0.52 -17.23 6.07
CA THR A 754 0.30 -16.88 7.49
C THR A 754 -0.47 -17.98 8.22
N ALA A 755 -1.58 -18.44 7.64
CA ALA A 755 -2.38 -19.53 8.18
C ALA A 755 -1.58 -20.83 8.32
N ARG A 756 -0.79 -21.17 7.29
CA ARG A 756 0.04 -22.38 7.26
C ARG A 756 1.11 -22.35 8.34
N LYS A 757 1.76 -21.21 8.56
CA LYS A 757 2.79 -21.07 9.62
C LYS A 757 2.21 -21.13 11.01
N ILE A 758 1.06 -20.49 11.24
CA ILE A 758 0.33 -20.63 12.51
C ILE A 758 0.04 -22.11 12.76
N ALA A 759 -0.47 -22.82 11.75
CA ALA A 759 -0.75 -24.24 11.86
C ALA A 759 0.52 -25.06 12.13
N GLN A 760 1.61 -24.82 11.39
CA GLN A 760 2.91 -25.48 11.59
C GLN A 760 3.48 -25.23 13.00
N GLY A 761 3.48 -23.98 13.47
CA GLY A 761 3.97 -23.60 14.80
C GLY A 761 3.17 -24.23 15.94
N LEU A 762 1.92 -24.60 15.68
CA LEU A 762 1.03 -25.31 16.62
C LEU A 762 1.01 -26.84 16.44
N GLY A 763 1.79 -27.36 15.49
CA GLY A 763 1.79 -28.78 15.12
C GLY A 763 0.45 -29.26 14.55
N ALA A 764 -0.30 -28.38 13.89
CA ALA A 764 -1.63 -28.64 13.33
C ALA A 764 -1.56 -28.75 11.79
N HIS A 765 -2.35 -29.67 11.22
CA HIS A 765 -2.41 -29.88 9.77
C HIS A 765 -3.74 -29.42 9.19
N MET A 766 -3.78 -28.22 8.62
CA MET A 766 -5.03 -27.61 8.10
C MET A 766 -5.69 -28.46 7.01
N GLU A 767 -4.89 -29.10 6.16
CA GLU A 767 -5.35 -29.97 5.07
C GLU A 767 -6.10 -31.20 5.61
N GLN A 768 -5.86 -31.58 6.87
CA GLN A 768 -6.52 -32.69 7.53
C GLN A 768 -7.79 -32.27 8.27
N MET A 769 -8.12 -30.97 8.34
CA MET A 769 -9.26 -30.41 9.08
C MET A 769 -10.27 -29.63 8.19
N PRO A 770 -10.83 -30.22 7.12
CA PRO A 770 -11.79 -29.54 6.24
C PRO A 770 -13.11 -29.16 6.93
N TRP A 771 -13.38 -29.72 8.12
CA TRP A 771 -14.53 -29.38 8.97
C TRP A 771 -14.32 -28.10 9.79
N LEU A 772 -13.10 -27.57 9.82
CA LEU A 772 -12.75 -26.34 10.53
C LEU A 772 -12.23 -25.26 9.57
N VAL A 773 -11.43 -25.64 8.58
CA VAL A 773 -10.72 -24.70 7.69
C VAL A 773 -11.14 -24.92 6.23
N GLU A 774 -11.45 -23.83 5.53
CA GLU A 774 -11.63 -23.81 4.08
C GLU A 774 -10.39 -23.16 3.44
N ILE A 775 -9.68 -23.92 2.60
CA ILE A 775 -8.49 -23.47 1.88
C ILE A 775 -8.88 -23.09 0.45
N ASN A 776 -8.55 -21.87 0.04
CA ASN A 776 -8.73 -21.33 -1.31
C ASN A 776 -7.37 -20.98 -1.94
N LYS A 777 -7.33 -20.69 -3.24
CA LYS A 777 -6.08 -20.23 -3.88
C LYS A 777 -5.61 -18.92 -3.22
N GLY A 778 -4.48 -18.97 -2.54
CA GLY A 778 -3.85 -17.81 -1.87
C GLY A 778 -4.42 -17.42 -0.49
N SER A 779 -5.47 -18.08 0.01
CA SER A 779 -6.05 -17.73 1.33
C SER A 779 -6.63 -18.95 2.05
N ALA A 780 -6.74 -18.87 3.37
CA ALA A 780 -7.43 -19.85 4.18
C ALA A 780 -8.40 -19.14 5.14
N ARG A 781 -9.51 -19.78 5.50
CA ARG A 781 -10.44 -19.23 6.51
C ARG A 781 -10.88 -20.31 7.49
N ILE A 782 -11.10 -19.92 8.74
CA ILE A 782 -11.84 -20.76 9.69
C ILE A 782 -13.35 -20.61 9.44
N LEU A 783 -14.05 -21.74 9.45
CA LEU A 783 -15.51 -21.80 9.30
C LEU A 783 -16.21 -21.14 10.50
N MET A 784 -17.26 -20.38 10.21
CA MET A 784 -18.14 -19.83 11.25
C MET A 784 -18.78 -20.97 12.04
N VAL A 785 -19.16 -20.70 13.29
CA VAL A 785 -19.74 -21.71 14.18
C VAL A 785 -21.01 -22.32 13.55
N GLU A 786 -21.82 -21.52 12.86
CA GLU A 786 -23.01 -21.97 12.13
C GLU A 786 -22.68 -22.91 10.96
N GLU A 787 -21.59 -22.66 10.24
CA GLU A 787 -21.16 -23.49 9.10
C GLU A 787 -20.69 -24.89 9.57
N ARG A 788 -20.23 -25.00 10.81
CA ARG A 788 -19.84 -26.26 11.45
C ARG A 788 -21.03 -27.14 11.86
N THR A 789 -22.26 -26.64 11.76
CA THR A 789 -23.48 -27.39 12.16
C THR A 789 -23.58 -28.78 11.51
N LYS A 790 -23.26 -28.89 10.21
CA LYS A 790 -23.33 -30.18 9.48
C LYS A 790 -22.36 -31.21 10.04
N TYR A 791 -21.15 -30.77 10.41
CA TYR A 791 -20.14 -31.62 11.01
C TYR A 791 -20.50 -32.00 12.44
N LEU A 792 -20.93 -31.03 13.25
CA LEU A 792 -21.22 -31.23 14.68
C LEU A 792 -22.51 -32.01 14.96
N PHE A 793 -23.47 -32.02 14.03
CA PHE A 793 -24.80 -32.62 14.21
C PHE A 793 -25.23 -33.57 13.08
N GLN A 794 -24.34 -33.91 12.14
CA GLN A 794 -24.58 -34.92 11.08
C GLN A 794 -25.93 -34.77 10.33
N ASN A 795 -26.35 -33.54 10.01
CA ASN A 795 -27.59 -33.15 9.29
C ASN A 795 -28.93 -33.24 10.06
N ASP A 796 -28.96 -33.43 11.39
CA ASP A 796 -30.22 -33.54 12.16
C ASP A 796 -30.82 -32.21 12.68
N ILE A 797 -30.35 -31.06 12.17
CA ILE A 797 -30.97 -29.75 12.46
C ILE A 797 -31.69 -29.22 11.22
N LYS A 798 -32.72 -29.93 10.75
CA LYS A 798 -33.76 -29.29 9.93
C LYS A 798 -34.73 -28.58 10.87
N ASN A 799 -34.46 -27.29 11.13
CA ASN A 799 -35.37 -26.22 11.58
C ASN A 799 -34.62 -25.26 12.53
N ILE A 800 -33.91 -24.28 11.96
CA ILE A 800 -33.62 -23.00 12.62
C ILE A 800 -34.40 -21.93 11.83
N PRO A 801 -35.34 -21.19 12.45
CA PRO A 801 -36.06 -20.12 11.76
C PRO A 801 -35.16 -18.92 11.48
N ASP A 802 -35.27 -18.38 10.27
CA ASP A 802 -34.59 -17.18 9.77
C ASP A 802 -35.20 -15.92 10.43
N ASN A 803 -34.74 -15.53 11.61
CA ASN A 803 -35.19 -14.31 12.29
C ASN A 803 -34.46 -13.06 11.75
N ARG A 804 -34.73 -12.70 10.49
CA ARG A 804 -34.52 -11.33 10.00
C ARG A 804 -35.62 -10.43 10.56
N MET A 805 -35.41 -9.84 11.74
CA MET A 805 -36.25 -8.74 12.21
C MET A 805 -36.10 -7.54 11.26
N LYS A 806 -37.16 -7.26 10.50
CA LYS A 806 -37.37 -5.97 9.82
C LYS A 806 -37.47 -4.88 10.87
N GLY A 807 -36.61 -3.86 10.76
CA GLY A 807 -36.62 -2.70 11.64
C GLY A 807 -37.94 -1.93 11.59
N LYS A 808 -38.47 -1.60 12.77
CA LYS A 808 -39.28 -0.40 13.01
C LYS A 808 -38.87 0.17 14.36
N GLY A 809 -38.45 1.43 14.33
CA GLY A 809 -37.98 2.13 15.51
C GLY A 809 -39.09 2.37 16.54
N LYS A 810 -38.72 2.29 17.80
CA LYS A 810 -39.10 3.23 18.87
C LYS A 810 -38.14 3.01 20.05
N GLN A 811 -37.58 4.11 20.51
CA GLN A 811 -36.70 4.23 21.67
C GLN A 811 -37.49 3.88 22.94
N ALA A 812 -37.02 2.91 23.72
CA ALA A 812 -37.46 2.66 25.09
C ALA A 812 -36.26 2.25 25.95
N THR A 813 -36.29 2.70 27.19
CA THR A 813 -35.21 2.81 28.17
C THR A 813 -34.67 1.47 28.70
N LEU A 814 -33.36 1.43 28.98
CA LEU A 814 -32.69 0.45 29.84
C LEU A 814 -33.57 0.13 31.06
N PHE A 815 -33.84 -1.16 31.34
CA PHE A 815 -34.51 -1.76 32.52
C PHE A 815 -35.88 -2.45 32.39
N ASN A 816 -36.41 -2.79 31.20
CA ASN A 816 -37.71 -3.51 31.12
C ASN A 816 -37.78 -4.79 30.28
N GLU A 817 -36.66 -5.50 30.02
CA GLU A 817 -36.67 -6.78 29.30
C GLU A 817 -36.30 -7.98 30.20
N PHE A 818 -37.14 -8.31 31.19
CA PHE A 818 -37.01 -9.60 31.89
C PHE A 818 -38.31 -10.38 32.16
N GLU A 819 -39.47 -9.94 31.68
CA GLU A 819 -40.70 -10.72 31.81
C GLU A 819 -41.51 -10.70 30.52
N GLY A 820 -41.63 -11.87 29.88
CA GLY A 820 -42.60 -12.05 28.80
C GLY A 820 -42.20 -13.03 27.69
N PHE A 821 -41.94 -14.29 28.02
CA PHE A 821 -42.10 -15.39 27.06
C PHE A 821 -42.62 -16.64 27.78
N VAL A 822 -43.94 -16.74 27.88
CA VAL A 822 -44.67 -17.98 28.19
C VAL A 822 -45.45 -18.38 26.96
N ASP A 823 -45.41 -19.68 26.69
CA ASP A 823 -46.19 -20.48 25.74
C ASP A 823 -45.91 -20.37 24.24
N GLN A 824 -44.98 -21.23 23.79
CA GLN A 824 -45.30 -22.22 22.75
C GLN A 824 -44.66 -23.57 23.13
N TYR A 825 -45.50 -24.49 23.60
CA TYR A 825 -45.17 -25.89 23.87
C TYR A 825 -44.66 -26.57 22.58
N VAL A 826 -43.40 -27.01 22.58
CA VAL A 826 -42.86 -27.95 21.59
C VAL A 826 -42.42 -29.21 22.35
N ASP A 827 -42.89 -30.35 21.88
CA ASP A 827 -42.73 -31.69 22.43
C ASP A 827 -41.26 -32.01 22.85
N PRO A 828 -40.99 -32.33 24.14
CA PRO A 828 -39.62 -32.51 24.66
C PRO A 828 -38.89 -33.77 24.17
N GLU A 829 -39.53 -34.68 23.44
CA GLU A 829 -39.00 -36.04 23.21
C GLU A 829 -38.38 -36.32 21.82
N LYS A 830 -38.16 -35.31 20.97
CA LYS A 830 -37.59 -35.56 19.63
C LYS A 830 -36.33 -34.74 19.30
N VAL A 831 -35.29 -34.84 20.12
CA VAL A 831 -33.90 -34.69 19.65
C VAL A 831 -33.00 -35.60 20.49
N LYS A 832 -32.53 -36.70 19.92
CA LYS A 832 -31.34 -37.38 20.45
C LYS A 832 -30.16 -36.42 20.23
N VAL A 833 -29.44 -36.05 21.29
CA VAL A 833 -28.07 -35.55 21.14
C VAL A 833 -27.28 -36.77 20.66
N ILE A 834 -26.97 -36.82 19.37
CA ILE A 834 -26.51 -38.07 18.71
C ILE A 834 -25.03 -38.36 18.96
N SER A 835 -24.24 -37.38 19.38
CA SER A 835 -22.91 -37.61 19.98
C SER A 835 -22.33 -36.32 20.54
N THR A 836 -21.81 -36.37 21.77
CA THR A 836 -20.98 -35.32 22.34
C THR A 836 -19.80 -35.04 21.42
N GLY A 837 -19.48 -33.76 21.18
CA GLY A 837 -18.36 -33.33 20.34
C GLY A 837 -17.05 -34.03 20.71
N LYS A 838 -16.24 -34.34 19.69
CA LYS A 838 -15.00 -35.11 19.87
C LYS A 838 -13.94 -34.32 20.61
N THR A 839 -13.83 -33.03 20.29
CA THR A 839 -12.86 -32.10 20.90
C THR A 839 -13.53 -31.13 21.86
N THR A 840 -12.74 -30.44 22.67
CA THR A 840 -13.21 -29.34 23.53
C THR A 840 -13.89 -28.25 22.71
N LEU A 841 -13.32 -27.89 21.55
CA LEU A 841 -13.87 -26.89 20.64
C LEU A 841 -15.21 -27.33 20.05
N ASP A 842 -15.33 -28.59 19.63
CA ASP A 842 -16.59 -29.16 19.12
C ASP A 842 -17.71 -29.02 20.15
N ARG A 843 -17.43 -29.35 21.42
CA ARG A 843 -18.40 -29.25 22.52
C ARG A 843 -18.84 -27.81 22.76
N ILE A 844 -17.91 -26.85 22.71
CA ILE A 844 -18.24 -25.43 22.87
C ILE A 844 -19.09 -24.95 21.70
N HIS A 845 -18.72 -25.27 20.47
CA HIS A 845 -19.50 -24.87 19.30
C HIS A 845 -20.89 -25.53 19.27
N GLN A 846 -21.01 -26.79 19.72
CA GLN A 846 -22.32 -27.42 19.96
C GLN A 846 -23.14 -26.65 21.00
N ALA A 847 -22.52 -26.27 22.13
CA ALA A 847 -23.18 -25.48 23.17
C ALA A 847 -23.63 -24.09 22.66
N MET A 848 -22.80 -23.41 21.88
CA MET A 848 -23.10 -22.12 21.24
C MET A 848 -24.30 -22.24 20.29
N LEU A 849 -24.35 -23.28 19.46
CA LEU A 849 -25.45 -23.52 18.53
C LEU A 849 -26.75 -23.89 19.25
N LEU A 850 -26.69 -24.70 20.31
CA LEU A 850 -27.86 -25.04 21.14
C LEU A 850 -28.40 -23.80 21.87
N PHE A 851 -27.50 -22.93 22.36
CA PHE A 851 -27.88 -21.65 22.94
C PHE A 851 -28.53 -20.73 21.90
N ALA A 852 -27.92 -20.59 20.73
CA ALA A 852 -28.43 -19.78 19.61
C ALA A 852 -29.83 -20.23 19.17
N ALA A 853 -30.09 -21.55 19.18
CA ALA A 853 -31.37 -22.14 18.83
C ALA A 853 -32.41 -22.11 19.98
N GLY A 854 -32.10 -21.52 21.14
CA GLY A 854 -33.00 -21.45 22.29
C GLY A 854 -33.27 -22.80 22.97
N ARG A 855 -32.45 -23.83 22.73
CA ARG A 855 -32.68 -25.22 23.19
C ARG A 855 -32.08 -25.46 24.57
N GLY A 856 -32.58 -24.77 25.59
CA GLY A 856 -32.05 -24.79 26.97
C GLY A 856 -31.94 -26.19 27.60
N ASN A 857 -32.90 -27.09 27.36
CA ASN A 857 -32.88 -28.45 27.90
C ASN A 857 -31.77 -29.31 27.26
N ALA A 858 -31.57 -29.20 25.94
CA ALA A 858 -30.50 -29.90 25.24
C ALA A 858 -29.11 -29.36 25.62
N LEU A 859 -29.00 -28.04 25.81
CA LEU A 859 -27.79 -27.42 26.34
C LEU A 859 -27.46 -27.91 27.75
N LYS A 860 -28.46 -27.99 28.64
CA LYS A 860 -28.30 -28.55 29.99
C LYS A 860 -27.85 -30.00 29.94
N LYS A 861 -28.44 -30.82 29.07
CA LYS A 861 -28.03 -32.21 28.84
C LYS A 861 -26.56 -32.31 28.42
N LEU A 862 -26.14 -31.53 27.42
CA LEU A 862 -24.74 -31.50 26.95
C LEU A 862 -23.76 -31.11 28.07
N LEU A 863 -24.07 -30.06 28.82
CA LEU A 863 -23.18 -29.53 29.86
C LEU A 863 -23.15 -30.41 31.12
N VAL A 864 -24.29 -30.95 31.55
CA VAL A 864 -24.45 -31.64 32.84
C VAL A 864 -24.45 -33.15 32.71
N GLU A 865 -25.28 -33.71 31.84
CA GLU A 865 -25.48 -35.16 31.71
C GLU A 865 -24.37 -35.81 30.89
N GLU A 866 -23.95 -35.17 29.80
CA GLU A 866 -22.83 -35.62 28.96
C GLU A 866 -21.47 -35.14 29.47
N GLY A 867 -21.47 -34.35 30.55
CA GLY A 867 -20.26 -33.99 31.30
C GLY A 867 -19.36 -32.93 30.65
N ALA A 868 -19.75 -32.29 29.55
CA ALA A 868 -18.93 -31.27 28.90
C ALA A 868 -18.60 -30.07 29.82
N GLY A 869 -19.54 -29.68 30.69
CA GLY A 869 -19.36 -28.60 31.66
C GLY A 869 -18.55 -29.02 32.90
N ARG A 870 -18.24 -30.30 33.09
CA ARG A 870 -17.33 -30.77 34.16
C ARG A 870 -15.85 -30.70 33.74
N ASP A 871 -15.57 -30.54 32.44
CA ASP A 871 -14.22 -30.35 31.94
C ASP A 871 -13.80 -28.89 32.12
N GLU A 872 -12.82 -28.62 32.98
CA GLU A 872 -12.34 -27.25 33.18
C GLU A 872 -11.81 -26.62 31.89
N ARG A 873 -11.28 -27.43 30.96
CA ARG A 873 -10.79 -26.97 29.66
C ARG A 873 -11.91 -26.35 28.82
N PHE A 874 -13.13 -26.85 28.93
CA PHE A 874 -14.30 -26.30 28.25
C PHE A 874 -14.53 -24.84 28.64
N TRP A 875 -14.54 -24.54 29.94
CA TRP A 875 -14.81 -23.18 30.42
C TRP A 875 -13.66 -22.23 30.14
N ARG A 876 -12.41 -22.69 30.27
CA ARG A 876 -11.22 -21.89 29.95
C ARG A 876 -11.18 -21.52 28.46
N LEU A 877 -11.42 -22.49 27.57
CA LEU A 877 -11.47 -22.23 26.13
C LEU A 877 -12.66 -21.36 25.75
N ALA A 878 -13.83 -21.53 26.37
CA ALA A 878 -14.98 -20.66 26.13
C ALA A 878 -14.69 -19.21 26.55
N GLN A 879 -13.99 -19.00 27.67
CA GLN A 879 -13.58 -17.68 28.15
C GLN A 879 -12.54 -17.03 27.22
N ALA A 880 -11.55 -17.80 26.75
CA ALA A 880 -10.59 -17.34 25.75
C ALA A 880 -11.30 -16.94 24.44
N LEU A 881 -12.17 -17.81 23.90
CA LEU A 881 -12.92 -17.53 22.67
C LEU A 881 -13.84 -16.30 22.80
N SER A 882 -14.49 -16.11 23.96
CA SER A 882 -15.25 -14.88 24.26
C SER A 882 -14.40 -13.63 24.17
N ALA A 883 -13.18 -13.66 24.72
CA ALA A 883 -12.24 -12.55 24.64
C ALA A 883 -11.72 -12.31 23.21
N LEU A 884 -11.62 -13.36 22.39
CA LEU A 884 -11.05 -13.32 21.05
C LEU A 884 -12.07 -12.96 19.95
N TYR A 885 -13.33 -13.37 20.07
CA TYR A 885 -14.34 -13.07 19.05
C TYR A 885 -14.61 -11.56 18.91
N PRO A 886 -14.77 -11.04 17.67
CA PRO A 886 -15.06 -9.63 17.42
C PRO A 886 -16.30 -9.13 18.16
N ALA A 887 -16.22 -7.90 18.67
CA ALA A 887 -17.36 -7.24 19.31
C ALA A 887 -18.54 -7.12 18.32
N GLY A 888 -19.73 -7.57 18.72
CA GLY A 888 -20.92 -7.57 17.87
C GLY A 888 -21.12 -8.80 16.97
N SER A 889 -20.16 -9.75 16.94
CA SER A 889 -20.35 -11.04 16.25
C SER A 889 -21.39 -11.93 16.95
N ASN A 890 -22.05 -12.78 16.17
CA ASN A 890 -22.98 -13.77 16.71
C ASN A 890 -22.26 -14.76 17.62
N GLU A 891 -21.06 -15.18 17.23
CA GLU A 891 -20.19 -16.08 17.98
C GLU A 891 -19.89 -15.52 19.38
N LYS A 892 -19.50 -14.25 19.50
CA LYS A 892 -19.28 -13.60 20.80
C LYS A 892 -20.53 -13.68 21.68
N ARG A 893 -21.69 -13.28 21.14
CA ARG A 893 -22.96 -13.34 21.86
C ARG A 893 -23.31 -14.76 22.32
N TRP A 894 -23.06 -15.76 21.48
CA TRP A 894 -23.37 -17.15 21.81
C TRP A 894 -22.45 -17.73 22.88
N VAL A 895 -21.14 -17.48 22.80
CA VAL A 895 -20.20 -17.96 23.82
C VAL A 895 -20.40 -17.25 25.15
N ASP A 896 -20.69 -15.95 25.17
CA ASP A 896 -21.04 -15.20 26.38
C ASP A 896 -22.33 -15.74 27.01
N GLY A 897 -23.32 -16.10 26.18
CA GLY A 897 -24.54 -16.75 26.61
C GLY A 897 -24.32 -18.12 27.25
N VAL A 898 -23.38 -18.92 26.72
CA VAL A 898 -22.97 -20.20 27.31
C VAL A 898 -22.22 -19.98 28.63
N LEU A 899 -21.29 -19.01 28.69
CA LEU A 899 -20.55 -18.66 29.90
C LEU A 899 -21.47 -18.18 31.04
N ALA A 900 -22.50 -17.40 30.73
CA ALA A 900 -23.48 -16.94 31.72
C ALA A 900 -24.23 -18.10 32.39
N ARG A 901 -24.37 -19.25 31.71
CA ARG A 901 -25.01 -20.46 32.26
C ARG A 901 -24.12 -21.22 33.24
N LYS A 902 -22.81 -20.95 33.29
CA LYS A 902 -21.86 -21.62 34.20
C LYS A 902 -22.32 -21.56 35.66
N LYS A 903 -22.57 -20.34 36.18
CA LYS A 903 -23.04 -20.12 37.55
C LYS A 903 -24.42 -20.72 37.82
N GLY A 904 -25.33 -20.62 36.86
CA GLY A 904 -26.71 -21.12 36.99
C GLY A 904 -26.85 -22.65 36.95
N LEU A 905 -25.82 -23.37 36.50
CA LEU A 905 -25.79 -24.83 36.42
C LEU A 905 -24.86 -25.49 37.45
N GLY A 906 -24.18 -24.69 38.30
CA GLY A 906 -23.40 -25.19 39.44
C GLY A 906 -21.98 -25.67 39.11
N PHE A 907 -21.33 -25.09 38.10
CA PHE A 907 -19.96 -25.42 37.67
C PHE A 907 -18.92 -24.35 38.00
#